data_AF-A0A9X8UKC5-F1
#
_entry.id   AF-A0A9X8UKC5-F1
#
_cell.length_a   1.000
_cell.length_b   1.000
_cell.length_c   1.000
_cell.angle_alpha   90.00
_cell.angle_beta   90.00
_cell.angle_gamma   90.00
#
_symmetry.space_group_name_H-M   'P 1'
#
loop_
_entity.id
_entity.type
_entity.pdbx_description
1 polymer ?
#
loop_
_entity_poly.entity_id
_entity_poly.type
_entity_poly.pdbx_seq_one_letter_code
_entity_poly.pdbx_strand_id
1 'polypeptide(L)'
;MATMPEEKPMERPAMALAADYEYNTLMRLLGVSVSKHLLDEHFTVIWANDFYYQLIGWPREEYEETFHNHCDLYYRNDQAEWKRLTDMVTDSLMNGRSGYNLVTPLRRRNGEYIWVKFSAAFSDEYVDGYQVAYTVMTNIDDLVRMQKEQSVTYDNIPGFVAKFCLRGDGLHLLDANDRFRAFFGCEGQCGPACGLSNLDTVQNRTTYVQNLPLMREGKHVHFTLQAVDHGGGNVWLQVNGECIDHIGGDPVYLVIYIDITDITEQRELQRQLEERSRLLHEALEAAKKANRAKSDFLSRMSHDIRTPMNAVMGMSAIAASHIDDKERVLDCLAKIDVSAKLLLSLINEVLDMSKIESGRITMAQEEFALGDVIQNIVTITQPSILEKGHSFDIHDYGIRHERVVGDPNRLEQVFLNVLSNSIKYTPDRGSIVLEMRETPCQREGYGRYEFIFRDNGYGMTPQFLEKLFTPFERADDETVHTIQGTGLGMAISQNIVRMMGGEIEVESAYGKGSAFTVSVCLQLQGEESEDFEMPDSRPVLVVDDDRIACETTCERLDEMGLDGRWVLSGGEAVKRVSEAHRAGEDFFAILIDMKMPGMDGIETARQIRAEVGAGVPIILLSAYDWTDYEAEARAAGINGFVGKPMLKSNLVYAFKRYVLGEAAPAAVTPAEPARSYAGKRLLLVEDNDLNREIATEILSGTGAAVETAANGLEAVERFSASSEGYYDLVFMDLQMPIMGGIEASVRIRGLQRKDAKAVPIVAMTANVFAEDVEQSKAAGMNDHLPKPLDLGQIARVLEQYIG
;
A
#
# COMPACT_ATOMS: atom_id res chain seq x y z
N MET A 1 -39.80 -66.15 -9.08
CA MET A 1 -38.39 -65.84 -8.84
C MET A 1 -37.91 -65.05 -10.05
N ALA A 2 -38.03 -63.73 -10.00
CA ALA A 2 -37.50 -62.80 -10.98
C ALA A 2 -36.79 -61.71 -10.17
N THR A 3 -35.47 -61.80 -10.12
CA THR A 3 -34.59 -60.88 -9.40
C THR A 3 -34.31 -59.66 -10.26
N MET A 4 -34.61 -58.49 -9.70
CA MET A 4 -34.32 -57.16 -10.24
C MET A 4 -32.81 -56.93 -10.40
N PRO A 5 -32.38 -56.11 -11.37
CA PRO A 5 -31.00 -55.62 -11.44
C PRO A 5 -30.78 -54.50 -10.42
N GLU A 6 -29.66 -54.57 -9.69
CA GLU A 6 -29.16 -53.51 -8.80
C GLU A 6 -28.78 -52.26 -9.61
N GLU A 7 -29.42 -51.13 -9.31
CA GLU A 7 -29.01 -49.80 -9.76
C GLU A 7 -27.79 -49.31 -8.96
N LYS A 8 -26.74 -48.88 -9.67
CA LYS A 8 -25.58 -48.18 -9.09
C LYS A 8 -26.02 -46.81 -8.54
N PRO A 9 -25.46 -46.34 -7.41
CA PRO A 9 -25.73 -44.99 -6.92
C PRO A 9 -25.07 -43.93 -7.82
N MET A 10 -25.85 -42.91 -8.19
CA MET A 10 -25.40 -41.72 -8.91
C MET A 10 -24.52 -40.84 -8.00
N GLU A 11 -23.25 -40.63 -8.36
CA GLU A 11 -22.37 -39.65 -7.71
C GLU A 11 -22.89 -38.23 -7.94
N ARG A 12 -23.12 -37.46 -6.86
CA ARG A 12 -23.47 -36.03 -6.92
C ARG A 12 -22.20 -35.17 -7.02
N PRO A 13 -22.18 -34.07 -7.80
CA PRO A 13 -20.97 -33.25 -7.99
C PRO A 13 -20.60 -32.42 -6.76
N ALA A 14 -19.31 -32.30 -6.48
CA ALA A 14 -18.73 -31.58 -5.33
C ALA A 14 -19.04 -30.07 -5.25
N MET A 15 -19.50 -29.44 -6.34
CA MET A 15 -19.94 -28.02 -6.34
C MET A 15 -21.25 -27.78 -5.58
N ALA A 16 -22.14 -28.77 -5.48
CA ALA A 16 -23.39 -28.64 -4.73
C ALA A 16 -23.17 -28.63 -3.21
N LEU A 17 -22.13 -29.32 -2.73
CA LEU A 17 -21.78 -29.41 -1.31
C LEU A 17 -21.22 -28.09 -0.73
N ALA A 18 -20.57 -27.25 -1.55
CA ALA A 18 -20.02 -25.96 -1.10
C ALA A 18 -21.09 -24.87 -0.96
N ALA A 19 -22.04 -24.81 -1.91
CA ALA A 19 -23.17 -23.88 -1.85
C ALA A 19 -24.14 -24.22 -0.71
N ASP A 20 -24.38 -25.52 -0.45
CA ASP A 20 -25.16 -25.97 0.71
C ASP A 20 -24.45 -25.65 2.04
N TYR A 21 -23.12 -25.66 2.10
CA TYR A 21 -22.36 -25.34 3.31
C TYR A 21 -22.39 -23.84 3.63
N GLU A 22 -22.23 -22.96 2.63
CA GLU A 22 -22.34 -21.50 2.81
C GLU A 22 -23.77 -21.06 3.15
N TYR A 23 -24.78 -21.64 2.49
CA TYR A 23 -26.19 -21.36 2.78
C TYR A 23 -26.58 -21.80 4.20
N ASN A 24 -26.20 -23.02 4.61
CA ASN A 24 -26.45 -23.50 5.97
C ASN A 24 -25.70 -22.68 7.03
N THR A 25 -24.48 -22.20 6.73
CA THR A 25 -23.70 -21.35 7.65
C THR A 25 -24.32 -19.95 7.81
N LEU A 26 -24.80 -19.35 6.72
CA LEU A 26 -25.44 -18.03 6.72
C LEU A 26 -26.80 -18.05 7.44
N MET A 27 -27.59 -19.11 7.26
CA MET A 27 -28.84 -19.32 8.00
C MET A 27 -28.60 -19.60 9.49
N ARG A 28 -27.48 -20.26 9.82
CA ARG A 28 -27.11 -20.52 11.22
C ARG A 28 -26.70 -19.25 11.99
N LEU A 29 -26.12 -18.28 11.29
CA LEU A 29 -25.70 -16.99 11.84
C LEU A 29 -26.85 -15.99 12.05
N LEU A 30 -27.91 -16.04 11.23
CA LEU A 30 -29.04 -15.11 11.31
C LEU A 30 -30.04 -15.45 12.44
N GLY A 31 -30.02 -16.69 12.95
CA GLY A 31 -30.93 -17.11 14.04
C GLY A 31 -32.41 -17.16 13.67
N VAL A 32 -32.73 -17.18 12.37
CA VAL A 32 -34.10 -17.13 11.85
C VAL A 32 -34.60 -18.54 11.57
N SER A 33 -35.83 -18.85 12.00
CA SER A 33 -36.49 -20.13 11.70
C SER A 33 -36.89 -20.18 10.22
N VAL A 34 -36.38 -21.19 9.49
CA VAL A 34 -36.66 -21.41 8.07
C VAL A 34 -37.02 -22.87 7.85
N SER A 35 -38.11 -23.09 7.11
CA SER A 35 -38.61 -24.42 6.77
C SER A 35 -39.14 -24.48 5.34
N LYS A 36 -39.11 -25.68 4.78
CA LYS A 36 -39.55 -26.03 3.43
C LYS A 36 -40.70 -27.01 3.57
N HIS A 37 -41.85 -26.66 3.01
CA HIS A 37 -43.09 -27.43 3.10
C HIS A 37 -43.57 -27.88 1.73
N LEU A 38 -44.16 -29.06 1.69
CA LEU A 38 -44.95 -29.54 0.57
C LEU A 38 -46.37 -28.99 0.69
N LEU A 39 -46.92 -28.42 -0.39
CA LEU A 39 -48.31 -27.96 -0.44
C LEU A 39 -49.28 -29.12 -0.69
N ASP A 40 -49.17 -30.17 0.11
CA ASP A 40 -50.09 -31.31 0.16
C ASP A 40 -51.20 -31.08 1.21
N GLU A 41 -52.09 -32.06 1.41
CA GLU A 41 -53.19 -31.96 2.38
C GLU A 41 -52.71 -31.81 3.84
N HIS A 42 -51.45 -32.15 4.11
CA HIS A 42 -50.85 -32.15 5.45
C HIS A 42 -49.89 -30.98 5.72
N PHE A 43 -49.56 -30.22 4.66
CA PHE A 43 -48.52 -29.21 4.65
C PHE A 43 -47.17 -29.78 5.16
N THR A 44 -46.74 -30.90 4.56
CA THR A 44 -45.63 -31.74 5.05
C THR A 44 -44.29 -31.00 5.08
N VAL A 45 -43.58 -31.03 6.21
CA VAL A 45 -42.23 -30.46 6.36
C VAL A 45 -41.22 -31.38 5.68
N ILE A 46 -40.63 -30.94 4.57
CA ILE A 46 -39.61 -31.70 3.84
C ILE A 46 -38.19 -31.34 4.26
N TRP A 47 -37.99 -30.14 4.82
CA TRP A 47 -36.73 -29.72 5.40
C TRP A 47 -36.95 -28.54 6.36
N ALA A 48 -36.24 -28.49 7.48
CA ALA A 48 -36.24 -27.32 8.37
C ALA A 48 -34.88 -27.18 9.07
N ASN A 49 -34.52 -25.95 9.41
CA ASN A 49 -33.29 -25.67 10.16
C ASN A 49 -33.46 -25.88 11.68
N ASP A 50 -32.36 -25.91 12.43
CA ASP A 50 -32.40 -26.13 13.90
C ASP A 50 -33.24 -25.08 14.64
N PHE A 51 -33.31 -23.84 14.12
CA PHE A 51 -34.09 -22.75 14.72
C PHE A 51 -35.60 -22.98 14.64
N TYR A 52 -36.08 -23.70 13.61
CA TYR A 52 -37.48 -24.13 13.53
C TYR A 52 -37.84 -25.01 14.73
N TYR A 53 -37.03 -26.04 14.99
CA TYR A 53 -37.23 -26.98 16.10
C TYR A 53 -37.09 -26.30 17.48
N GLN A 54 -36.16 -25.35 17.61
CA GLN A 54 -36.02 -24.53 18.82
C GLN A 54 -37.25 -23.62 19.06
N LEU A 55 -37.77 -23.00 18.00
CA LEU A 55 -38.92 -22.10 18.06
C LEU A 55 -40.18 -22.86 18.52
N ILE A 56 -40.50 -23.99 17.90
CA ILE A 56 -41.64 -24.84 18.30
C ILE A 56 -41.39 -25.61 19.61
N GLY A 57 -40.13 -25.75 20.02
CA GLY A 57 -39.72 -26.40 21.27
C GLY A 57 -39.70 -27.94 21.21
N TRP A 58 -39.70 -28.53 20.02
CA TRP A 58 -39.63 -29.98 19.81
C TRP A 58 -38.27 -30.36 19.22
N PRO A 59 -37.55 -31.34 19.81
CA PRO A 59 -36.40 -31.95 19.16
C PRO A 59 -36.80 -32.57 17.81
N ARG A 60 -35.91 -32.50 16.83
CA ARG A 60 -36.18 -32.97 15.46
C ARG A 60 -36.68 -34.41 15.42
N GLU A 61 -35.93 -35.33 16.02
CA GLU A 61 -36.25 -36.77 16.01
C GLU A 61 -37.63 -37.05 16.62
N GLU A 62 -37.95 -36.36 17.73
CA GLU A 62 -39.24 -36.54 18.42
C GLU A 62 -40.41 -35.91 17.65
N TYR A 63 -40.18 -34.79 16.96
CA TYR A 63 -41.17 -34.17 16.07
C TYR A 63 -41.47 -35.09 14.87
N GLU A 64 -40.43 -35.65 14.25
CA GLU A 64 -40.54 -36.58 13.13
C GLU A 64 -41.27 -37.87 13.54
N GLU A 65 -41.00 -38.41 14.74
CA GLU A 65 -41.66 -39.62 15.24
C GLU A 65 -43.12 -39.36 15.65
N THR A 66 -43.40 -38.22 16.30
CA THR A 66 -44.73 -37.93 16.87
C THR A 66 -45.72 -37.40 15.83
N PHE A 67 -45.25 -36.56 14.91
CA PHE A 67 -46.09 -35.85 13.95
C PHE A 67 -45.82 -36.29 12.51
N HIS A 68 -44.86 -37.19 12.26
CA HIS A 68 -44.52 -37.68 10.92
C HIS A 68 -44.23 -36.56 9.91
N ASN A 69 -43.69 -35.42 10.39
CA ASN A 69 -43.50 -34.18 9.63
C ASN A 69 -44.77 -33.51 9.09
N HIS A 70 -45.96 -33.96 9.51
CA HIS A 70 -47.21 -33.40 9.06
C HIS A 70 -47.69 -32.28 10.01
N CYS A 71 -47.95 -31.10 9.45
CA CYS A 71 -48.36 -29.94 10.25
C CYS A 71 -49.80 -30.08 10.79
N ASP A 72 -50.70 -30.75 10.07
CA ASP A 72 -52.07 -31.03 10.54
C ASP A 72 -52.08 -31.84 11.86
N LEU A 73 -51.15 -32.79 12.00
CA LEU A 73 -50.96 -33.58 13.21
C LEU A 73 -50.44 -32.73 14.37
N TYR A 74 -49.55 -31.78 14.10
CA TYR A 74 -49.07 -30.82 15.08
C TYR A 74 -50.18 -29.90 15.59
N TYR A 75 -51.04 -29.38 14.70
CA TYR A 75 -52.18 -28.53 15.06
C TYR A 75 -53.45 -29.29 15.50
N ARG A 76 -53.37 -30.60 15.77
CA ARG A 76 -54.54 -31.43 16.15
C ARG A 76 -55.35 -30.85 17.32
N ASN A 77 -54.67 -30.21 18.27
CA ASN A 77 -55.29 -29.58 19.44
C ASN A 77 -55.73 -28.12 19.22
N ASP A 78 -55.34 -27.52 18.10
CA ASP A 78 -55.47 -26.09 17.77
C ASP A 78 -56.14 -25.92 16.40
N GLN A 79 -57.26 -26.64 16.19
CA GLN A 79 -57.95 -26.73 14.89
C GLN A 79 -58.39 -25.39 14.30
N ALA A 80 -58.66 -24.38 15.14
CA ALA A 80 -59.00 -23.04 14.68
C ALA A 80 -57.82 -22.35 13.98
N GLU A 81 -56.61 -22.56 14.49
CA GLU A 81 -55.39 -21.98 13.91
C GLU A 81 -54.93 -22.76 12.68
N TRP A 82 -55.10 -24.10 12.69
CA TRP A 82 -54.94 -24.93 11.49
C TRP A 82 -55.81 -24.43 10.34
N LYS A 83 -57.10 -24.22 10.61
CA LYS A 83 -58.04 -23.74 9.59
C LYS A 83 -57.62 -22.38 9.03
N ARG A 84 -57.16 -21.45 9.87
CA ARG A 84 -56.67 -20.13 9.40
C ARG A 84 -55.46 -20.25 8.49
N LEU A 85 -54.52 -21.15 8.81
CA LEU A 85 -53.35 -21.40 7.99
C LEU A 85 -53.76 -21.98 6.63
N THR A 86 -54.59 -23.02 6.62
CA THR A 86 -55.07 -23.66 5.39
C THR A 86 -55.88 -22.68 4.53
N ASP A 87 -56.83 -21.95 5.11
CA ASP A 87 -57.66 -20.96 4.39
C ASP A 87 -56.76 -19.88 3.74
N MET A 88 -55.72 -19.40 4.44
CA MET A 88 -54.77 -18.40 3.93
C MET A 88 -53.91 -18.94 2.78
N VAL A 89 -53.42 -20.18 2.89
CA VAL A 89 -52.62 -20.83 1.85
C VAL A 89 -53.48 -21.06 0.61
N THR A 90 -54.69 -21.61 0.79
CA THR A 90 -55.63 -21.86 -0.31
C THR A 90 -56.06 -20.57 -0.99
N ASP A 91 -56.42 -19.51 -0.24
CA ASP A 91 -56.73 -18.19 -0.81
C ASP A 91 -55.57 -17.63 -1.63
N SER A 92 -54.35 -17.75 -1.11
CA SER A 92 -53.15 -17.21 -1.77
C SER A 92 -52.82 -17.96 -3.06
N LEU A 93 -52.99 -19.29 -3.08
CA LEU A 93 -52.83 -20.11 -4.29
C LEU A 93 -53.93 -19.84 -5.34
N MET A 94 -55.20 -19.77 -4.91
CA MET A 94 -56.33 -19.51 -5.81
C MET A 94 -56.24 -18.13 -6.47
N ASN A 95 -55.73 -17.14 -5.74
CA ASN A 95 -55.54 -15.78 -6.24
C ASN A 95 -54.20 -15.57 -6.95
N GLY A 96 -53.41 -16.64 -7.17
CA GLY A 96 -52.13 -16.57 -7.88
C GLY A 96 -51.07 -15.70 -7.21
N ARG A 97 -51.09 -15.57 -5.89
CA ARG A 97 -50.06 -14.84 -5.13
C ARG A 97 -48.77 -15.66 -5.09
N SER A 98 -47.62 -15.01 -5.05
CA SER A 98 -46.31 -15.65 -4.94
C SER A 98 -45.96 -16.16 -3.54
N GLY A 99 -46.88 -16.06 -2.57
CA GLY A 99 -46.66 -16.39 -1.17
C GLY A 99 -47.77 -15.88 -0.25
N TYR A 100 -47.58 -16.05 1.07
CA TYR A 100 -48.52 -15.58 2.10
C TYR A 100 -47.81 -15.04 3.34
N ASN A 101 -48.51 -14.18 4.08
CA ASN A 101 -48.10 -13.71 5.40
C ASN A 101 -49.23 -13.96 6.39
N LEU A 102 -48.93 -14.58 7.53
CA LEU A 102 -49.91 -14.88 8.57
C LEU A 102 -49.32 -14.63 9.95
N VAL A 103 -50.05 -13.92 10.80
CA VAL A 103 -49.72 -13.78 12.23
C VAL A 103 -50.70 -14.61 13.03
N THR A 104 -50.20 -15.59 13.78
CA THR A 104 -51.02 -16.53 14.53
C THR A 104 -50.31 -17.01 15.78
N PRO A 105 -51.02 -17.33 16.88
CA PRO A 105 -50.40 -17.98 18.02
C PRO A 105 -49.96 -19.41 17.64
N LEU A 106 -48.79 -19.80 18.12
CA LEU A 106 -48.20 -21.13 17.92
C LEU A 106 -47.91 -21.76 19.28
N ARG A 107 -48.32 -23.01 19.45
CA ARG A 107 -48.20 -23.74 20.71
C ARG A 107 -46.89 -24.52 20.81
N ARG A 108 -46.05 -24.19 21.77
CA ARG A 108 -44.78 -24.89 22.01
C ARG A 108 -44.97 -26.20 22.77
N ARG A 109 -43.94 -27.07 22.77
CA ARG A 109 -43.94 -28.36 23.49
C ARG A 109 -44.29 -28.25 24.98
N ASN A 110 -43.84 -27.18 25.65
CA ASN A 110 -44.11 -26.90 27.06
C ASN A 110 -45.57 -26.46 27.34
N GLY A 111 -46.41 -26.32 26.31
CA GLY A 111 -47.80 -25.88 26.41
C GLY A 111 -48.00 -24.37 26.34
N GLU A 112 -46.93 -23.58 26.23
CA GLU A 112 -46.95 -22.13 26.09
C GLU A 112 -47.33 -21.71 24.65
N TYR A 113 -47.98 -20.56 24.51
CA TYR A 113 -48.25 -19.95 23.20
C TYR A 113 -47.33 -18.77 22.97
N ILE A 114 -46.74 -18.73 21.78
CA ILE A 114 -45.97 -17.59 21.28
C ILE A 114 -46.66 -17.03 20.03
N TRP A 115 -46.61 -15.72 19.83
CA TRP A 115 -47.08 -15.10 18.60
C TRP A 115 -46.01 -15.24 17.51
N VAL A 116 -46.39 -15.85 16.40
CA VAL A 116 -45.47 -16.06 15.28
C VAL A 116 -46.02 -15.40 14.02
N LYS A 117 -45.14 -14.68 13.33
CA LYS A 117 -45.37 -14.24 11.95
C LYS A 117 -44.76 -15.28 11.00
N PHE A 118 -45.61 -15.89 10.20
CA PHE A 118 -45.26 -16.70 9.05
C PHE A 118 -45.12 -15.77 7.83
N SER A 119 -43.99 -15.88 7.14
CA SER A 119 -43.76 -15.24 5.84
C SER A 119 -43.29 -16.32 4.87
N ALA A 120 -44.15 -16.73 3.95
CA ALA A 120 -43.90 -17.85 3.06
C ALA A 120 -43.91 -17.42 1.59
N ALA A 121 -43.02 -18.00 0.80
CA ALA A 121 -42.95 -17.85 -0.65
C ALA A 121 -43.17 -19.20 -1.32
N PHE A 122 -44.05 -19.24 -2.33
CA PHE A 122 -44.23 -20.43 -3.15
C PHE A 122 -43.13 -20.47 -4.20
N SER A 123 -42.46 -21.62 -4.35
CA SER A 123 -41.43 -21.80 -5.37
C SER A 123 -42.00 -22.49 -6.61
N ASP A 124 -41.27 -22.40 -7.71
CA ASP A 124 -41.57 -23.14 -8.95
C ASP A 124 -41.12 -24.62 -8.87
N GLU A 125 -40.69 -25.08 -7.69
CA GLU A 125 -40.26 -26.45 -7.44
C GLU A 125 -41.46 -27.33 -7.08
N TYR A 126 -41.51 -28.53 -7.66
CA TYR A 126 -42.53 -29.54 -7.38
C TYR A 126 -41.87 -30.84 -6.93
N VAL A 127 -42.36 -31.41 -5.83
CA VAL A 127 -41.93 -32.70 -5.30
C VAL A 127 -43.16 -33.59 -5.24
N ASP A 128 -43.08 -34.79 -5.85
CA ASP A 128 -44.19 -35.76 -5.91
C ASP A 128 -45.54 -35.19 -6.39
N GLY A 129 -45.50 -34.19 -7.28
CA GLY A 129 -46.68 -33.54 -7.87
C GLY A 129 -47.26 -32.37 -7.07
N TYR A 130 -46.69 -32.06 -5.90
CA TYR A 130 -47.10 -30.92 -5.06
C TYR A 130 -46.07 -29.80 -5.11
N GLN A 131 -46.55 -28.55 -5.14
CA GLN A 131 -45.70 -27.37 -5.15
C GLN A 131 -45.04 -27.17 -3.78
N VAL A 132 -43.84 -26.61 -3.79
CA VAL A 132 -43.05 -26.35 -2.58
C VAL A 132 -43.25 -24.91 -2.08
N ALA A 133 -43.29 -24.73 -0.76
CA ALA A 133 -43.28 -23.43 -0.10
C ALA A 133 -42.07 -23.29 0.84
N TYR A 134 -41.36 -22.17 0.76
CA TYR A 134 -40.34 -21.77 1.73
C TYR A 134 -40.95 -20.81 2.74
N THR A 135 -40.87 -21.17 4.02
CA THR A 135 -41.51 -20.44 5.12
C THR A 135 -40.48 -19.94 6.12
N VAL A 136 -40.58 -18.66 6.45
CA VAL A 136 -39.83 -18.02 7.53
C VAL A 136 -40.77 -17.77 8.70
N MET A 137 -40.35 -18.12 9.90
CA MET A 137 -41.12 -17.90 11.13
C MET A 137 -40.36 -16.97 12.08
N THR A 138 -41.04 -15.92 12.55
CA THR A 138 -40.46 -14.95 13.48
C THR A 138 -41.34 -14.84 14.72
N ASN A 139 -40.77 -14.99 15.92
CA ASN A 139 -41.46 -14.69 17.17
C ASN A 139 -41.66 -13.16 17.26
N ILE A 140 -42.89 -12.72 17.47
CA ILE A 140 -43.27 -11.31 17.58
C ILE A 140 -43.95 -10.98 18.92
N ASP A 141 -43.75 -11.78 19.97
CA ASP A 141 -44.37 -11.59 21.29
C ASP A 141 -44.12 -10.20 21.86
N ASP A 142 -42.89 -9.67 21.77
CA ASP A 142 -42.57 -8.32 22.25
C ASP A 142 -43.36 -7.24 21.50
N LEU A 143 -43.56 -7.43 20.19
CA LEU A 143 -44.31 -6.54 19.31
C LEU A 143 -45.81 -6.56 19.61
N VAL A 144 -46.37 -7.75 19.86
CA VAL A 144 -47.77 -7.93 20.24
C VAL A 144 -48.03 -7.46 21.68
N ARG A 145 -47.07 -7.65 22.59
CA ARG A 145 -47.11 -7.14 23.97
C ARG A 145 -47.13 -5.61 23.98
N MET A 146 -46.24 -4.97 23.21
CA MET A 146 -46.21 -3.51 23.04
C MET A 146 -47.52 -2.95 22.48
N GLN A 147 -48.18 -3.64 21.54
CA GLN A 147 -49.49 -3.22 21.03
C GLN A 147 -50.65 -3.42 22.01
N LYS A 148 -50.62 -4.47 22.84
CA LYS A 148 -51.66 -4.73 23.86
C LYS A 148 -51.59 -3.78 25.05
N GLU A 149 -50.39 -3.32 25.42
CA GLU A 149 -50.18 -2.37 26.51
C GLU A 149 -50.78 -0.98 26.23
N GLN A 150 -51.12 -0.66 24.97
CA GLN A 150 -51.64 0.65 24.56
C GLN A 150 -53.16 0.86 24.75
N SER A 151 -53.90 -0.07 25.35
CA SER A 151 -55.38 0.03 25.42
C SER A 151 -55.91 -0.13 26.85
N VAL A 152 -55.91 0.93 27.68
CA VAL A 152 -56.62 0.90 28.98
C VAL A 152 -57.19 2.27 29.43
N THR A 153 -58.34 2.16 30.12
CA THR A 153 -59.33 3.06 30.77
C THR A 153 -58.84 4.36 31.48
N TYR A 154 -59.79 5.26 31.81
CA TYR A 154 -59.62 6.65 32.34
C TYR A 154 -58.55 6.88 33.44
N ASP A 155 -58.35 5.96 34.38
CA ASP A 155 -57.28 6.08 35.42
C ASP A 155 -55.89 5.65 34.94
N ASN A 156 -55.81 5.00 33.77
CA ASN A 156 -54.57 4.57 33.13
C ASN A 156 -54.10 5.53 32.03
N ILE A 157 -54.79 6.67 31.85
CA ILE A 157 -54.30 7.73 30.95
C ILE A 157 -53.01 8.31 31.54
N PRO A 158 -51.86 8.21 30.83
CA PRO A 158 -50.59 8.73 31.33
C PRO A 158 -50.63 10.26 31.43
N GLY A 159 -50.41 10.76 32.64
CA GLY A 159 -50.37 12.20 32.94
C GLY A 159 -51.22 12.59 34.14
N PHE A 160 -51.19 13.87 34.46
CA PHE A 160 -52.10 14.48 35.42
C PHE A 160 -53.37 14.86 34.65
N VAL A 161 -54.51 14.27 34.99
CA VAL A 161 -55.77 14.49 34.27
C VAL A 161 -56.73 15.24 35.17
N ALA A 162 -57.30 16.34 34.68
CA ALA A 162 -58.25 17.16 35.41
C ALA A 162 -59.36 17.66 34.49
N LYS A 163 -60.59 17.62 35.00
CA LYS A 163 -61.79 18.11 34.37
C LYS A 163 -62.13 19.48 34.95
N PHE A 164 -62.23 20.51 34.10
CA PHE A 164 -62.52 21.89 34.51
C PHE A 164 -63.81 22.40 33.86
N CYS A 165 -64.57 23.23 34.57
CA CYS A 165 -65.64 24.05 34.02
C CYS A 165 -65.14 25.49 33.89
N LEU A 166 -65.22 26.07 32.71
CA LEU A 166 -64.79 27.45 32.47
C LEU A 166 -65.95 28.41 32.73
N ARG A 167 -65.99 29.01 33.92
CA ARG A 167 -67.00 30.01 34.30
C ARG A 167 -66.45 31.42 34.10
N GLY A 168 -67.32 32.43 34.14
CA GLY A 168 -66.97 33.82 33.85
C GLY A 168 -65.73 34.40 34.57
N ASP A 169 -65.38 33.84 35.74
CA ASP A 169 -64.25 34.20 36.60
C ASP A 169 -63.00 33.29 36.44
N GLY A 170 -63.06 32.20 35.68
CA GLY A 170 -61.89 31.34 35.41
C GLY A 170 -62.19 29.85 35.28
N LEU A 171 -61.13 29.04 35.36
CA LEU A 171 -61.20 27.58 35.36
C LEU A 171 -61.58 27.08 36.77
N HIS A 172 -62.64 26.28 36.86
CA HIS A 172 -63.09 25.65 38.11
C HIS A 172 -62.90 24.14 38.00
N LEU A 173 -62.13 23.56 38.91
CA LEU A 173 -61.92 22.10 38.93
C LEU A 173 -63.22 21.37 39.29
N LEU A 174 -63.64 20.43 38.43
CA LEU A 174 -64.78 19.55 38.65
C LEU A 174 -64.36 18.19 39.19
N ASP A 175 -63.30 17.61 38.60
CA ASP A 175 -62.77 16.30 38.98
C ASP A 175 -61.31 16.18 38.53
N ALA A 176 -60.54 15.27 39.12
CA ALA A 176 -59.14 15.02 38.78
C ALA A 176 -58.72 13.61 39.19
N ASN A 177 -57.79 13.02 38.44
CA ASN A 177 -57.19 11.74 38.79
C ASN A 177 -56.25 11.88 40.01
N ASP A 178 -55.95 10.75 40.65
CA ASP A 178 -55.14 10.74 41.88
C ASP A 178 -53.73 11.34 41.66
N ARG A 179 -53.16 11.16 40.47
CA ARG A 179 -51.86 11.75 40.11
C ARG A 179 -51.90 13.28 40.09
N PHE A 180 -52.94 13.89 39.53
CA PHE A 180 -53.11 15.34 39.54
C PHE A 180 -53.27 15.88 40.96
N ARG A 181 -54.07 15.20 41.80
CA ARG A 181 -54.30 15.62 43.19
C ARG A 181 -53.02 15.53 44.03
N ALA A 182 -52.24 14.47 43.85
CA ALA A 182 -50.95 14.28 44.54
C ALA A 182 -49.89 15.31 44.09
N PHE A 183 -49.83 15.64 42.79
CA PHE A 183 -48.83 16.56 42.26
C PHE A 183 -49.13 18.03 42.60
N PHE A 184 -50.39 18.45 42.52
CA PHE A 184 -50.81 19.84 42.77
C PHE A 184 -51.31 20.12 44.20
N GLY A 185 -51.30 19.11 45.09
CA GLY A 185 -51.56 19.28 46.53
C GLY A 185 -53.05 19.48 46.91
N CYS A 186 -53.97 18.78 46.25
CA CYS A 186 -55.41 18.89 46.51
C CYS A 186 -55.92 17.75 47.41
N GLU A 187 -55.69 17.80 48.73
CA GLU A 187 -56.30 16.84 49.68
C GLU A 187 -57.61 17.41 50.27
N GLY A 188 -58.76 16.87 49.83
CA GLY A 188 -60.09 17.13 50.40
C GLY A 188 -61.12 17.82 49.48
N GLN A 189 -62.29 18.20 50.02
CA GLN A 189 -63.28 19.06 49.33
C GLN A 189 -62.70 20.47 49.19
N CYS A 190 -62.00 20.66 48.10
CA CYS A 190 -61.30 21.87 47.78
C CYS A 190 -62.25 22.92 47.14
N GLY A 191 -62.18 24.16 47.61
CA GLY A 191 -62.86 25.29 46.97
C GLY A 191 -62.30 25.60 45.57
N PRO A 192 -62.93 26.51 44.80
CA PRO A 192 -62.67 26.72 43.38
C PRO A 192 -61.23 27.11 42.99
N ALA A 193 -60.37 27.47 43.96
CA ALA A 193 -58.99 27.91 43.73
C ALA A 193 -57.91 26.89 44.15
N CYS A 194 -58.28 25.75 44.73
CA CYS A 194 -57.30 24.76 45.20
C CYS A 194 -56.70 23.97 44.03
N GLY A 195 -55.35 23.89 43.99
CA GLY A 195 -54.57 23.24 42.94
C GLY A 195 -54.17 24.14 41.76
N LEU A 196 -54.79 25.30 41.62
CA LEU A 196 -54.47 26.26 40.55
C LEU A 196 -53.33 27.21 40.93
N SER A 197 -53.00 27.37 42.20
CA SER A 197 -51.97 28.32 42.68
C SER A 197 -50.58 28.07 42.11
N ASN A 198 -50.19 26.82 41.84
CA ASN A 198 -48.91 26.47 41.19
C ASN A 198 -48.93 26.68 39.67
N LEU A 199 -50.13 26.72 39.07
CA LEU A 199 -50.34 27.03 37.66
C LEU A 199 -50.48 28.54 37.41
N ASP A 200 -50.60 29.34 38.47
CA ASP A 200 -50.95 30.76 38.45
C ASP A 200 -49.73 31.71 38.58
N THR A 201 -48.56 31.27 38.11
CA THR A 201 -47.38 32.13 37.93
C THR A 201 -47.61 33.15 36.81
N VAL A 202 -46.99 34.33 36.92
CA VAL A 202 -47.10 35.43 35.93
C VAL A 202 -46.83 34.95 34.50
N GLN A 203 -45.90 34.01 34.35
CA GLN A 203 -45.50 33.43 33.06
C GLN A 203 -46.58 32.51 32.48
N ASN A 204 -47.17 31.62 33.29
CA ASN A 204 -48.23 30.71 32.85
C ASN A 204 -49.55 31.44 32.59
N ARG A 205 -49.88 32.47 33.39
CA ARG A 205 -51.08 33.32 33.19
C ARG A 205 -51.15 33.90 31.78
N THR A 206 -50.01 34.29 31.21
CA THR A 206 -49.96 34.84 29.84
C THR A 206 -50.39 33.80 28.80
N THR A 207 -49.90 32.57 28.92
CA THR A 207 -50.25 31.44 28.04
C THR A 207 -51.73 31.06 28.18
N TYR A 208 -52.27 31.05 29.40
CA TYR A 208 -53.71 30.80 29.63
C TYR A 208 -54.59 31.90 29.05
N VAL A 209 -54.25 33.18 29.25
CA VAL A 209 -55.02 34.32 28.72
C VAL A 209 -55.07 34.30 27.18
N GLN A 210 -53.97 33.88 26.52
CA GLN A 210 -53.93 33.75 25.07
C GLN A 210 -54.84 32.62 24.55
N ASN A 211 -54.99 31.53 25.31
CA ASN A 211 -55.80 30.37 24.92
C ASN A 211 -57.25 30.44 25.44
N LEU A 212 -57.55 31.31 26.40
CA LEU A 212 -58.88 31.45 27.02
C LEU A 212 -60.01 31.76 26.02
N PRO A 213 -59.82 32.61 24.98
CA PRO A 213 -60.83 32.83 23.95
C PRO A 213 -61.17 31.54 23.17
N LEU A 214 -60.16 30.74 22.83
CA LEU A 214 -60.35 29.45 22.16
C LEU A 214 -61.07 28.45 23.06
N MET A 215 -60.77 28.48 24.37
CA MET A 215 -61.47 27.64 25.34
C MET A 215 -62.95 28.04 25.52
N ARG A 216 -63.25 29.35 25.50
CA ARG A 216 -64.65 29.83 25.55
C ARG A 216 -65.45 29.45 24.30
N GLU A 217 -64.79 29.28 23.17
CA GLU A 217 -65.40 28.80 21.91
C GLU A 217 -65.52 27.25 21.85
N GLY A 218 -65.10 26.52 22.89
CA GLY A 218 -65.17 25.05 22.91
C GLY A 218 -64.12 24.36 22.04
N LYS A 219 -63.06 25.06 21.60
CA LYS A 219 -62.00 24.51 20.74
C LYS A 219 -60.91 23.80 21.54
N HIS A 220 -60.26 22.82 20.91
CA HIS A 220 -59.10 22.14 21.47
C HIS A 220 -57.93 23.11 21.68
N VAL A 221 -57.22 22.97 22.80
CA VAL A 221 -56.05 23.79 23.15
C VAL A 221 -54.85 22.91 23.48
N HIS A 222 -53.67 23.35 23.05
CA HIS A 222 -52.41 22.67 23.27
C HIS A 222 -51.30 23.69 23.52
N PHE A 223 -50.58 23.57 24.62
CA PHE A 223 -49.47 24.45 24.98
C PHE A 223 -48.58 23.81 26.05
N THR A 224 -47.43 24.42 26.33
CA THR A 224 -46.54 24.00 27.41
C THR A 224 -46.50 25.06 28.51
N LEU A 225 -46.29 24.62 29.76
CA LEU A 225 -46.14 25.49 30.92
C LEU A 225 -45.09 24.93 31.87
N GLN A 226 -44.55 25.81 32.72
CA GLN A 226 -43.59 25.44 33.75
C GLN A 226 -44.28 25.46 35.11
N ALA A 227 -44.26 24.33 35.82
CA ALA A 227 -44.83 24.20 37.16
C ALA A 227 -43.74 23.87 38.17
N VAL A 228 -44.01 24.14 39.43
CA VAL A 228 -43.16 23.71 40.56
C VAL A 228 -43.88 22.56 41.26
N ASP A 229 -43.18 21.45 41.45
CA ASP A 229 -43.71 20.30 42.19
C ASP A 229 -43.83 20.60 43.70
N HIS A 230 -44.43 19.67 44.46
CA HIS A 230 -44.60 19.81 45.91
C HIS A 230 -43.27 19.84 46.71
N GLY A 231 -42.16 19.43 46.09
CA GLY A 231 -40.80 19.45 46.66
C GLY A 231 -39.97 20.68 46.30
N GLY A 232 -40.47 21.58 45.44
CA GLY A 232 -39.76 22.77 44.96
C GLY A 232 -38.98 22.57 43.65
N GLY A 233 -39.13 21.43 42.98
CA GLY A 233 -38.52 21.12 41.69
C GLY A 233 -39.25 21.76 40.51
N ASN A 234 -38.52 22.28 39.53
CA ASN A 234 -39.10 22.82 38.29
C ASN A 234 -39.42 21.69 37.31
N VAL A 235 -40.68 21.60 36.89
CA VAL A 235 -41.20 20.59 35.96
C VAL A 235 -41.79 21.26 34.73
N TRP A 236 -41.49 20.75 33.54
CA TRP A 236 -42.13 21.18 32.29
C TRP A 236 -43.33 20.29 31.98
N LEU A 237 -44.50 20.91 31.82
CA LEU A 237 -45.75 20.22 31.54
C LEU A 237 -46.28 20.60 30.16
N GLN A 238 -46.58 19.59 29.35
CA GLN A 238 -47.36 19.74 28.13
C GLN A 238 -48.84 19.57 28.45
N VAL A 239 -49.66 20.55 28.07
CA VAL A 239 -51.09 20.63 28.38
C VAL A 239 -51.90 20.44 27.11
N ASN A 240 -52.79 19.44 27.11
CA ASN A 240 -53.78 19.19 26.07
C ASN A 240 -55.18 19.31 26.68
N GLY A 241 -55.99 20.24 26.19
CA GLY A 241 -57.35 20.46 26.66
C GLY A 241 -58.37 20.26 25.55
N GLU A 242 -59.37 19.41 25.78
CA GLU A 242 -60.48 19.17 24.86
C GLU A 242 -61.83 19.45 25.55
N CYS A 243 -62.73 20.14 24.85
CA CYS A 243 -64.07 20.41 25.36
C CYS A 243 -64.92 19.15 25.23
N ILE A 244 -65.34 18.60 26.37
CA ILE A 244 -66.07 17.32 26.43
C ILE A 244 -67.56 17.48 26.74
N ASP A 245 -67.97 18.62 27.31
CA ASP A 245 -69.38 18.88 27.68
C ASP A 245 -69.63 20.38 27.91
N HIS A 246 -70.87 20.79 28.18
CA HIS A 246 -71.23 22.14 28.63
C HIS A 246 -72.19 22.07 29.83
N ILE A 247 -71.86 22.75 30.93
CA ILE A 247 -72.73 22.81 32.12
C ILE A 247 -73.27 24.22 32.26
N GLY A 248 -74.59 24.41 32.09
CA GLY A 248 -75.23 25.71 32.24
C GLY A 248 -74.86 26.75 31.16
N GLY A 249 -74.32 26.31 30.01
CA GLY A 249 -73.81 27.18 28.95
C GLY A 249 -72.30 27.40 28.99
N ASP A 250 -71.64 27.02 30.08
CA ASP A 250 -70.19 27.12 30.25
C ASP A 250 -69.49 25.82 29.77
N PRO A 251 -68.41 25.90 28.97
CA PRO A 251 -67.75 24.73 28.43
C PRO A 251 -66.95 23.97 29.51
N VAL A 252 -66.99 22.65 29.42
CA VAL A 252 -66.31 21.72 30.31
C VAL A 252 -65.17 21.05 29.56
N TYR A 253 -63.97 21.26 30.05
CA TYR A 253 -62.73 20.74 29.46
C TYR A 253 -62.21 19.55 30.24
N LEU A 254 -61.81 18.51 29.51
CA LEU A 254 -60.88 17.49 30.02
C LEU A 254 -59.47 17.94 29.63
N VAL A 255 -58.60 18.12 30.62
CA VAL A 255 -57.24 18.60 30.43
C VAL A 255 -56.25 17.56 30.91
N ILE A 256 -55.33 17.18 30.04
CA ILE A 256 -54.24 16.23 30.31
C ILE A 256 -52.94 17.03 30.36
N TYR A 257 -52.22 16.91 31.48
CA TYR A 257 -50.89 17.46 31.68
C TYR A 257 -49.88 16.31 31.62
N ILE A 258 -48.89 16.40 30.75
CA ILE A 258 -47.84 15.39 30.55
C ILE A 258 -46.51 15.99 31.01
N ASP A 259 -45.83 15.33 31.94
CA ASP A 259 -44.45 15.69 32.31
C ASP A 259 -43.51 15.36 31.14
N ILE A 260 -42.81 16.38 30.64
CA ILE A 260 -41.88 16.27 29.52
C ILE A 260 -40.42 16.54 29.93
N THR A 261 -40.12 16.52 31.23
CA THR A 261 -38.77 16.82 31.76
C THR A 261 -37.71 15.82 31.24
N ASP A 262 -38.07 14.53 31.10
CA ASP A 262 -37.20 13.41 30.69
C ASP A 262 -36.87 13.36 29.19
N ILE A 263 -37.64 14.04 28.34
CA ILE A 263 -37.50 13.99 26.86
C ILE A 263 -36.22 14.71 26.39
N THR A 264 -35.67 15.62 27.21
CA THR A 264 -34.47 16.39 26.89
C THR A 264 -33.21 15.54 26.95
N GLU A 265 -33.09 14.65 27.95
CA GLU A 265 -31.94 13.75 28.10
C GLU A 265 -31.93 12.66 27.04
N GLN A 266 -33.10 12.10 26.72
CA GLN A 266 -33.23 11.08 25.68
C GLN A 266 -32.84 11.59 24.28
N ARG A 267 -33.17 12.86 23.96
CA ARG A 267 -32.79 13.49 22.70
C ARG A 267 -31.28 13.70 22.57
N GLU A 268 -30.60 14.06 23.66
CA GLU A 268 -29.15 14.24 23.64
C GLU A 268 -28.42 12.89 23.51
N LEU A 269 -28.87 11.84 24.19
CA LEU A 269 -28.32 10.49 24.03
C LEU A 269 -28.54 9.96 22.60
N GLN A 270 -29.71 10.20 22.01
CA GLN A 270 -30.00 9.81 20.64
C GLN A 270 -29.10 10.54 19.63
N ARG A 271 -28.86 11.84 19.82
CA ARG A 271 -27.92 12.62 19.02
C ARG A 271 -26.50 12.06 19.10
N GLN A 272 -26.06 11.67 20.29
CA GLN A 272 -24.74 11.05 20.50
C GLN A 272 -24.63 9.66 19.83
N LEU A 273 -25.71 8.86 19.84
CA LEU A 273 -25.76 7.56 19.18
C LEU A 273 -25.72 7.70 17.66
N GLU A 274 -26.46 8.66 17.09
CA GLU A 274 -26.45 8.96 15.66
C GLU A 274 -25.07 9.45 15.20
N GLU A 275 -24.42 10.31 15.98
CA GLU A 275 -23.07 10.79 15.69
C GLU A 275 -22.03 9.66 15.74
N ARG A 276 -22.09 8.79 16.74
CA ARG A 276 -21.22 7.59 16.81
C ARG A 276 -21.48 6.62 15.67
N SER A 277 -22.75 6.39 15.31
CA SER A 277 -23.12 5.51 14.21
C SER A 277 -22.58 6.05 12.88
N ARG A 278 -22.66 7.38 12.66
CA ARG A 278 -22.08 8.03 11.48
C ARG A 278 -20.56 7.85 11.42
N LEU A 279 -19.84 8.13 12.51
CA LEU A 279 -18.38 7.94 12.58
C LEU A 279 -17.96 6.49 12.34
N LEU A 280 -18.70 5.52 12.91
CA LEU A 280 -18.46 4.10 12.68
C LEU A 280 -18.72 3.71 11.22
N HIS A 281 -19.77 4.25 10.60
CA HIS A 281 -20.08 4.01 9.20
C HIS A 281 -18.99 4.57 8.28
N GLU A 282 -18.53 5.80 8.53
CA GLU A 282 -17.42 6.42 7.79
C GLU A 282 -16.12 5.62 7.93
N ALA A 283 -15.77 5.18 9.15
CA ALA A 283 -14.60 4.33 9.38
C ALA A 283 -14.72 2.96 8.70
N LEU A 284 -15.91 2.34 8.71
CA LEU A 284 -16.17 1.07 8.04
C LEU A 284 -16.05 1.20 6.52
N GLU A 285 -16.60 2.25 5.92
CA GLU A 285 -16.49 2.49 4.48
C GLU A 285 -15.04 2.78 4.07
N ALA A 286 -14.29 3.53 4.88
CA ALA A 286 -12.85 3.71 4.67
C ALA A 286 -12.09 2.38 4.73
N ALA A 287 -12.37 1.54 5.73
CA ALA A 287 -11.76 0.21 5.87
C ALA A 287 -12.13 -0.73 4.71
N LYS A 288 -13.39 -0.74 4.26
CA LYS A 288 -13.83 -1.52 3.09
C LYS A 288 -13.15 -1.05 1.81
N LYS A 289 -13.00 0.26 1.62
CA LYS A 289 -12.30 0.83 0.47
C LYS A 289 -10.83 0.40 0.45
N ALA A 290 -10.15 0.46 1.60
CA ALA A 290 -8.78 -0.03 1.75
C ALA A 290 -8.67 -1.54 1.48
N ASN A 291 -9.61 -2.35 1.98
CA ASN A 291 -9.58 -3.80 1.79
C ASN A 291 -9.84 -4.20 0.32
N ARG A 292 -10.78 -3.53 -0.36
CA ARG A 292 -11.00 -3.73 -1.81
C ARG A 292 -9.77 -3.36 -2.62
N ALA A 293 -9.16 -2.20 -2.35
CA ALA A 293 -7.92 -1.78 -3.01
C ALA A 293 -6.80 -2.82 -2.82
N LYS A 294 -6.69 -3.42 -1.63
CA LYS A 294 -5.74 -4.49 -1.33
C LYS A 294 -6.03 -5.79 -2.09
N SER A 295 -7.30 -6.17 -2.24
CA SER A 295 -7.69 -7.36 -3.03
C SER A 295 -7.42 -7.16 -4.52
N ASP A 296 -7.77 -5.99 -5.07
CA ASP A 296 -7.51 -5.63 -6.46
C ASP A 296 -6.00 -5.59 -6.75
N PHE A 297 -5.22 -5.09 -5.78
CA PHE A 297 -3.76 -5.14 -5.79
C PHE A 297 -3.23 -6.57 -5.94
N LEU A 298 -3.62 -7.49 -5.05
CA LEU A 298 -3.13 -8.87 -5.08
C LEU A 298 -3.50 -9.59 -6.38
N SER A 299 -4.67 -9.27 -6.95
CA SER A 299 -5.10 -9.81 -8.23
C SER A 299 -4.21 -9.34 -9.39
N ARG A 300 -3.95 -8.03 -9.49
CA ARG A 300 -3.05 -7.45 -10.50
C ARG A 300 -1.62 -7.96 -10.36
N MET A 301 -1.10 -8.00 -9.13
CA MET A 301 0.23 -8.56 -8.85
C MET A 301 0.35 -10.03 -9.24
N SER A 302 -0.67 -10.84 -8.96
CA SER A 302 -0.65 -12.25 -9.37
C SER A 302 -0.54 -12.39 -10.90
N HIS A 303 -1.20 -11.50 -11.66
CA HIS A 303 -1.09 -11.48 -13.11
C HIS A 303 0.30 -11.05 -13.59
N ASP A 304 0.85 -9.99 -13.00
CA ASP A 304 2.14 -9.43 -13.41
C ASP A 304 3.33 -10.30 -12.97
N ILE A 305 3.18 -11.11 -11.92
CA ILE A 305 4.11 -12.19 -11.54
C ILE A 305 3.99 -13.37 -12.52
N ARG A 306 2.77 -13.75 -12.91
CA ARG A 306 2.52 -14.94 -13.74
C ARG A 306 3.07 -14.80 -15.16
N THR A 307 3.05 -13.60 -15.72
CA THR A 307 3.50 -13.33 -17.09
C THR A 307 4.99 -13.66 -17.31
N PRO A 308 5.96 -13.08 -16.56
CA PRO A 308 7.37 -13.44 -16.69
C PRO A 308 7.63 -14.89 -16.25
N MET A 309 6.92 -15.40 -15.24
CA MET A 309 7.06 -16.79 -14.81
C MET A 309 6.68 -17.79 -15.92
N ASN A 310 5.58 -17.54 -16.64
CA ASN A 310 5.17 -18.35 -17.78
C ASN A 310 6.16 -18.26 -18.94
N ALA A 311 6.78 -17.09 -19.16
CA ALA A 311 7.83 -16.93 -20.15
C ALA A 311 9.07 -17.77 -19.79
N VAL A 312 9.52 -17.75 -18.52
CA VAL A 312 10.62 -18.61 -18.04
C VAL A 312 10.30 -20.09 -18.23
N MET A 313 9.11 -20.54 -17.80
CA MET A 313 8.67 -21.92 -17.97
C MET A 313 8.59 -22.33 -19.45
N GLY A 314 8.04 -21.46 -20.30
CA GLY A 314 7.88 -21.72 -21.73
C GLY A 314 9.22 -21.79 -22.45
N MET A 315 10.11 -20.82 -22.22
CA MET A 315 11.45 -20.80 -22.83
C MET A 315 12.31 -21.96 -22.35
N SER A 316 12.19 -22.36 -21.08
CA SER A 316 12.87 -23.55 -20.54
C SER A 316 12.39 -24.83 -21.23
N ALA A 317 11.07 -24.99 -21.44
CA ALA A 317 10.52 -26.13 -22.17
C ALA A 317 10.95 -26.15 -23.65
N ILE A 318 11.03 -24.98 -24.30
CA ILE A 318 11.50 -24.85 -25.68
C ILE A 318 12.98 -25.20 -25.79
N ALA A 319 13.82 -24.69 -24.88
CA ALA A 319 15.25 -24.98 -24.81
C ALA A 319 15.50 -26.48 -24.60
N ALA A 320 14.78 -27.10 -23.67
CA ALA A 320 14.87 -28.55 -23.42
C ALA A 320 14.46 -29.38 -24.65
N SER A 321 13.49 -28.89 -25.44
CA SER A 321 13.03 -29.57 -26.66
C SER A 321 13.96 -29.38 -27.88
N HIS A 322 14.88 -28.41 -27.83
CA HIS A 322 15.77 -28.04 -28.94
C HIS A 322 17.23 -27.96 -28.47
N ILE A 323 17.64 -28.86 -27.59
CA ILE A 323 18.94 -28.80 -26.91
C ILE A 323 20.15 -28.83 -27.86
N ASP A 324 19.97 -29.40 -29.05
CA ASP A 324 21.01 -29.50 -30.10
C ASP A 324 21.12 -28.21 -30.96
N ASP A 325 20.13 -27.31 -30.87
CA ASP A 325 20.10 -26.04 -31.60
C ASP A 325 20.66 -24.91 -30.72
N LYS A 326 22.00 -24.76 -30.76
CA LYS A 326 22.73 -23.82 -29.91
C LYS A 326 22.23 -22.38 -30.02
N GLU A 327 21.90 -21.91 -31.22
CA GLU A 327 21.45 -20.52 -31.44
C GLU A 327 20.09 -20.29 -30.76
N ARG A 328 19.19 -21.27 -30.88
CA ARG A 328 17.86 -21.22 -30.32
C ARG A 328 17.83 -21.42 -28.80
N VAL A 329 18.72 -22.25 -28.27
CA VAL A 329 18.93 -22.37 -26.81
C VAL A 329 19.46 -21.05 -26.24
N LEU A 330 20.43 -20.40 -26.91
CA LEU A 330 20.96 -19.11 -26.47
C LEU A 330 19.87 -18.01 -26.44
N ASP A 331 19.01 -17.94 -27.46
CA ASP A 331 17.86 -17.02 -27.46
C ASP A 331 16.86 -17.32 -26.33
N CYS A 332 16.58 -18.62 -26.06
CA CYS A 332 15.74 -19.01 -24.94
C CYS A 332 16.35 -18.61 -23.59
N LEU A 333 17.66 -18.82 -23.39
CA LEU A 333 18.38 -18.43 -22.18
C LEU A 333 18.36 -16.91 -21.98
N ALA A 334 18.58 -16.14 -23.04
CA ALA A 334 18.48 -14.68 -22.98
C ALA A 334 17.07 -14.21 -22.56
N LYS A 335 16.02 -14.82 -23.10
CA LYS A 335 14.63 -14.52 -22.72
C LYS A 335 14.27 -14.95 -21.29
N ILE A 336 14.83 -16.07 -20.84
CA ILE A 336 14.71 -16.51 -19.43
C ILE A 336 15.35 -15.48 -18.52
N ASP A 337 16.56 -15.03 -18.83
CA ASP A 337 17.30 -14.04 -18.02
C ASP A 337 16.52 -12.72 -17.90
N VAL A 338 16.04 -12.17 -19.01
CA VAL A 338 15.21 -10.95 -19.02
C VAL A 338 13.94 -11.14 -18.19
N SER A 339 13.26 -12.27 -18.34
CA SER A 339 12.01 -12.56 -17.61
C SER A 339 12.26 -12.76 -16.11
N ALA A 340 13.36 -13.41 -15.73
CA ALA A 340 13.75 -13.62 -14.34
C ALA A 340 14.11 -12.30 -13.64
N LYS A 341 14.87 -11.42 -14.32
CA LYS A 341 15.19 -10.07 -13.83
C LYS A 341 13.94 -9.23 -13.61
N LEU A 342 12.99 -9.25 -14.57
CA LEU A 342 11.71 -8.56 -14.44
C LEU A 342 10.91 -9.07 -13.24
N LEU A 343 10.85 -10.39 -13.05
CA LEU A 343 10.16 -11.02 -11.93
C LEU A 343 10.80 -10.62 -10.58
N LEU A 344 12.12 -10.64 -10.49
CA LEU A 344 12.85 -10.27 -9.27
C LEU A 344 12.62 -8.79 -8.92
N SER A 345 12.69 -7.90 -9.90
CA SER A 345 12.37 -6.47 -9.74
C SER A 345 10.96 -6.28 -9.19
N LEU A 346 9.97 -6.98 -9.75
CA LEU A 346 8.57 -6.88 -9.31
C LEU A 346 8.36 -7.42 -7.88
N ILE A 347 9.03 -8.52 -7.53
CA ILE A 347 9.02 -9.05 -6.15
C ILE A 347 9.64 -8.03 -5.18
N ASN A 348 10.79 -7.45 -5.54
CA ASN A 348 11.47 -6.47 -4.70
C ASN A 348 10.61 -5.22 -4.47
N GLU A 349 9.94 -4.70 -5.50
CA GLU A 349 9.01 -3.57 -5.37
C GLU A 349 7.84 -3.87 -4.41
N VAL A 350 7.27 -5.07 -4.48
CA VAL A 350 6.20 -5.50 -3.55
C VAL A 350 6.72 -5.60 -2.12
N LEU A 351 7.91 -6.17 -1.94
CA LEU A 351 8.54 -6.27 -0.63
C LEU A 351 8.86 -4.90 -0.03
N ASP A 352 9.39 -3.98 -0.84
CA ASP A 352 9.67 -2.61 -0.43
C ASP A 352 8.38 -1.89 -0.03
N MET A 353 7.30 -2.02 -0.80
CA MET A 353 6.00 -1.42 -0.44
C MET A 353 5.45 -1.99 0.88
N SER A 354 5.55 -3.30 1.09
CA SER A 354 5.16 -3.95 2.37
C SER A 354 5.98 -3.44 3.56
N LYS A 355 7.29 -3.19 3.36
CA LYS A 355 8.17 -2.60 4.38
C LYS A 355 7.82 -1.14 4.68
N ILE A 356 7.46 -0.36 3.65
CA ILE A 356 6.97 1.02 3.79
C ILE A 356 5.69 1.04 4.63
N GLU A 357 4.68 0.24 4.28
CA GLU A 357 3.39 0.21 4.98
C GLU A 357 3.52 -0.23 6.45
N SER A 358 4.47 -1.12 6.74
CA SER A 358 4.74 -1.59 8.10
C SER A 358 5.66 -0.66 8.90
N GLY A 359 6.18 0.42 8.29
CA GLY A 359 7.08 1.37 8.94
C GLY A 359 8.44 0.79 9.33
N ARG A 360 8.88 -0.30 8.69
CA ARG A 360 10.10 -1.05 9.04
C ARG A 360 11.31 -0.72 8.15
N ILE A 361 11.23 0.29 7.29
CA ILE A 361 12.40 0.69 6.50
C ILE A 361 13.40 1.42 7.41
N THR A 362 14.62 0.90 7.46
CA THR A 362 15.78 1.55 8.05
C THR A 362 16.66 2.12 6.94
N MET A 363 17.19 3.33 7.16
CA MET A 363 18.14 3.97 6.24
C MET A 363 19.56 3.61 6.65
N ALA A 364 20.37 3.17 5.69
CA ALA A 364 21.81 3.06 5.92
C ALA A 364 22.43 4.45 6.12
N GLN A 365 23.55 4.50 6.83
CA GLN A 365 24.37 5.70 6.99
C GLN A 365 25.80 5.31 6.61
N GLU A 366 26.13 5.53 5.35
CA GLU A 366 27.39 5.18 4.73
C GLU A 366 27.99 6.41 4.06
N GLU A 367 29.33 6.48 4.03
CA GLU A 367 30.05 7.53 3.33
C GLU A 367 30.13 7.18 1.84
N PHE A 368 29.73 8.11 0.97
CA PHE A 368 29.79 7.91 -0.48
C PHE A 368 30.07 9.22 -1.21
N ALA A 369 30.54 9.10 -2.46
CA ALA A 369 30.67 10.23 -3.37
C ALA A 369 29.45 10.29 -4.29
N LEU A 370 28.88 11.50 -4.47
CA LEU A 370 27.75 11.71 -5.37
C LEU A 370 28.07 11.30 -6.81
N GLY A 371 29.32 11.52 -7.26
CA GLY A 371 29.78 11.12 -8.59
C GLY A 371 29.63 9.62 -8.85
N ASP A 372 29.94 8.77 -7.87
CA ASP A 372 29.88 7.31 -8.01
C ASP A 372 28.44 6.83 -8.22
N VAL A 373 27.50 7.38 -7.45
CA VAL A 373 26.06 7.07 -7.57
C VAL A 373 25.56 7.40 -8.97
N ILE A 374 25.86 8.60 -9.46
CA ILE A 374 25.44 9.04 -10.80
C ILE A 374 26.08 8.16 -11.87
N GLN A 375 27.39 7.88 -11.75
CA GLN A 375 28.08 7.02 -12.70
C GLN A 375 27.48 5.62 -12.76
N ASN A 376 27.14 5.01 -11.62
CA ASN A 376 26.48 3.71 -11.56
C ASN A 376 25.15 3.71 -12.32
N ILE A 377 24.32 4.72 -12.08
CA ILE A 377 23.00 4.85 -12.73
C ILE A 377 23.14 5.03 -14.24
N VAL A 378 24.11 5.84 -14.66
CA VAL A 378 24.41 6.07 -16.07
C VAL A 378 24.85 4.77 -16.74
N THR A 379 25.78 4.03 -16.14
CA THR A 379 26.25 2.73 -16.66
C THR A 379 25.08 1.73 -16.82
N ILE A 380 24.15 1.69 -15.86
CA ILE A 380 22.99 0.78 -15.91
C ILE A 380 21.99 1.19 -17.02
N THR A 381 21.76 2.49 -17.20
CA THR A 381 20.70 2.99 -18.10
C THR A 381 21.18 3.26 -19.53
N GLN A 382 22.49 3.38 -19.73
CA GLN A 382 23.13 3.66 -21.01
C GLN A 382 22.70 2.72 -22.15
N PRO A 383 22.65 1.39 -22.00
CA PRO A 383 22.24 0.50 -23.08
C PRO A 383 20.84 0.84 -23.62
N SER A 384 19.90 1.16 -22.73
CA SER A 384 18.52 1.53 -23.10
C SER A 384 18.44 2.92 -23.74
N ILE A 385 19.27 3.87 -23.31
CA ILE A 385 19.37 5.21 -23.91
C ILE A 385 19.89 5.09 -25.35
N LEU A 386 20.92 4.26 -25.58
CA LEU A 386 21.51 4.02 -26.90
C LEU A 386 20.56 3.25 -27.82
N GLU A 387 19.87 2.23 -27.32
CA GLU A 387 18.88 1.45 -28.07
C GLU A 387 17.77 2.34 -28.64
N LYS A 388 17.26 3.28 -27.84
CA LYS A 388 16.26 4.27 -28.28
C LYS A 388 16.85 5.48 -29.00
N GLY A 389 18.17 5.62 -29.04
CA GLY A 389 18.88 6.72 -29.66
C GLY A 389 18.62 8.08 -29.01
N HIS A 390 18.31 8.13 -27.71
CA HIS A 390 18.08 9.40 -27.00
C HIS A 390 19.36 10.22 -26.84
N SER A 391 19.23 11.55 -26.73
CA SER A 391 20.29 12.40 -26.15
C SER A 391 20.18 12.38 -24.63
N PHE A 392 21.32 12.30 -23.95
CA PHE A 392 21.37 12.28 -22.49
C PHE A 392 22.50 13.18 -21.99
N ASP A 393 22.10 14.24 -21.29
CA ASP A 393 23.00 15.30 -20.84
C ASP A 393 22.96 15.43 -19.31
N ILE A 394 24.11 15.66 -18.69
CA ILE A 394 24.24 15.83 -17.23
C ILE A 394 24.84 17.21 -16.96
N HIS A 395 24.15 18.01 -16.15
CA HIS A 395 24.58 19.34 -15.74
C HIS A 395 24.73 19.40 -14.23
N ASP A 396 25.88 19.84 -13.73
CA ASP A 396 26.08 20.14 -12.32
C ASP A 396 26.22 21.66 -12.11
N TYR A 397 25.50 22.19 -11.11
CA TYR A 397 25.55 23.60 -10.75
C TYR A 397 25.92 23.75 -9.28
N GLY A 398 27.13 24.26 -9.02
CA GLY A 398 27.52 24.70 -7.69
C GLY A 398 27.60 23.60 -6.62
N ILE A 399 27.81 22.33 -7.01
CA ILE A 399 28.13 21.25 -6.08
C ILE A 399 29.49 21.54 -5.43
N ARG A 400 29.51 21.84 -4.14
CA ARG A 400 30.72 22.11 -3.36
C ARG A 400 31.17 20.88 -2.60
N HIS A 401 30.20 20.14 -2.06
CA HIS A 401 30.48 18.95 -1.24
C HIS A 401 30.09 17.70 -2.02
N GLU A 402 31.10 17.00 -2.52
CA GLU A 402 30.92 15.78 -3.32
C GLU A 402 30.80 14.52 -2.47
N ARG A 403 31.36 14.54 -1.26
CA ARG A 403 31.34 13.42 -0.31
C ARG A 403 30.33 13.69 0.80
N VAL A 404 29.42 12.75 0.99
CA VAL A 404 28.26 12.88 1.86
C VAL A 404 28.00 11.58 2.60
N VAL A 405 27.22 11.67 3.68
CA VAL A 405 26.77 10.50 4.45
C VAL A 405 25.27 10.30 4.25
N GLY A 406 24.89 9.07 3.92
CA GLY A 406 23.50 8.68 3.66
C GLY A 406 23.37 7.25 3.17
N ASP A 407 22.29 6.95 2.45
CA ASP A 407 22.03 5.62 1.88
C ASP A 407 22.17 5.69 0.34
N PRO A 408 23.33 5.32 -0.23
CA PRO A 408 23.56 5.41 -1.67
C PRO A 408 22.63 4.47 -2.46
N ASN A 409 22.36 3.27 -1.93
CA ASN A 409 21.51 2.28 -2.60
C ASN A 409 20.06 2.77 -2.75
N ARG A 410 19.53 3.44 -1.72
CA ARG A 410 18.18 4.03 -1.78
C ARG A 410 18.12 5.23 -2.71
N LEU A 411 19.19 6.03 -2.77
CA LEU A 411 19.29 7.13 -3.72
C LEU A 411 19.35 6.60 -5.17
N GLU A 412 20.17 5.58 -5.41
CA GLU A 412 20.23 4.86 -6.70
C GLU A 412 18.88 4.30 -7.12
N GLN A 413 18.14 3.68 -6.19
CA GLN A 413 16.80 3.16 -6.45
C GLN A 413 15.83 4.27 -6.89
N VAL A 414 15.84 5.42 -6.23
CA VAL A 414 15.00 6.57 -6.60
C VAL A 414 15.36 7.06 -7.99
N PHE A 415 16.65 7.25 -8.27
CA PHE A 415 17.13 7.80 -9.53
C PHE A 415 16.90 6.83 -10.70
N LEU A 416 17.13 5.53 -10.51
CA LEU A 416 16.79 4.50 -11.51
C LEU A 416 15.29 4.48 -11.81
N ASN A 417 14.44 4.61 -10.80
CA ASN A 417 12.99 4.67 -11.01
C ASN A 417 12.57 5.88 -11.85
N VAL A 418 13.14 7.06 -11.57
CA VAL A 418 12.80 8.28 -12.31
C VAL A 418 13.40 8.22 -13.73
N LEU A 419 14.70 7.93 -13.85
CA LEU A 419 15.39 7.92 -15.14
C LEU A 419 14.88 6.81 -16.07
N SER A 420 14.60 5.61 -15.56
CA SER A 420 14.02 4.55 -16.37
C SER A 420 12.61 4.91 -16.86
N ASN A 421 11.83 5.66 -16.09
CA ASN A 421 10.56 6.20 -16.56
C ASN A 421 10.77 7.26 -17.65
N SER A 422 11.71 8.18 -17.47
CA SER A 422 12.07 9.15 -18.52
C SER A 422 12.46 8.45 -19.82
N ILE A 423 13.27 7.38 -19.76
CA ILE A 423 13.63 6.59 -20.96
C ILE A 423 12.40 5.87 -21.55
N LYS A 424 11.54 5.27 -20.72
CA LYS A 424 10.36 4.53 -21.19
C LYS A 424 9.35 5.43 -21.90
N TYR A 425 9.03 6.58 -21.31
CA TYR A 425 7.96 7.48 -21.75
C TYR A 425 8.44 8.61 -22.70
N THR A 426 9.73 8.62 -23.05
CA THR A 426 10.25 9.47 -24.11
C THR A 426 10.24 8.71 -25.44
N PRO A 427 9.70 9.30 -26.53
CA PRO A 427 9.77 8.72 -27.88
C PRO A 427 11.22 8.54 -28.35
N ASP A 428 11.46 7.54 -29.20
CA ASP A 428 12.78 7.29 -29.80
C ASP A 428 13.41 8.58 -30.35
N ARG A 429 14.71 8.76 -30.10
CA ARG A 429 15.47 10.00 -30.40
C ARG A 429 15.01 11.25 -29.66
N GLY A 430 14.28 11.12 -28.56
CA GLY A 430 14.03 12.21 -27.62
C GLY A 430 15.27 12.60 -26.79
N SER A 431 15.06 13.51 -25.84
CA SER A 431 16.12 14.13 -25.03
C SER A 431 15.78 14.02 -23.55
N ILE A 432 16.80 13.68 -22.76
CA ILE A 432 16.73 13.55 -21.32
C ILE A 432 17.89 14.34 -20.72
N VAL A 433 17.62 15.18 -19.72
CA VAL A 433 18.62 16.01 -19.03
C VAL A 433 18.56 15.75 -17.54
N LEU A 434 19.71 15.54 -16.91
CA LEU A 434 19.87 15.43 -15.47
C LEU A 434 20.63 16.64 -14.93
N GLU A 435 19.94 17.51 -14.18
CA GLU A 435 20.57 18.63 -13.49
C GLU A 435 20.81 18.28 -12.02
N MET A 436 21.94 18.68 -11.47
CA MET A 436 22.27 18.54 -10.06
C MET A 436 22.61 19.91 -9.46
N ARG A 437 22.07 20.22 -8.29
CA ARG A 437 22.30 21.49 -7.61
C ARG A 437 22.52 21.28 -6.13
N GLU A 438 23.42 22.06 -5.54
CA GLU A 438 23.60 22.14 -4.10
C GLU A 438 23.13 23.51 -3.61
N THR A 439 22.28 23.49 -2.58
CA THR A 439 21.81 24.68 -1.88
C THR A 439 22.07 24.56 -0.38
N PRO A 440 22.28 25.68 0.34
CA PRO A 440 22.48 25.65 1.78
C PRO A 440 21.28 24.99 2.48
N CYS A 441 21.53 24.01 3.34
CA CYS A 441 20.50 23.45 4.22
C CYS A 441 20.33 24.35 5.47
N GLN A 442 19.14 24.36 6.06
CA GLN A 442 18.92 25.03 7.35
C GLN A 442 19.62 24.31 8.51
N ARG A 443 20.02 23.06 8.32
CA ARG A 443 20.67 22.22 9.33
C ARG A 443 22.18 22.32 9.21
N GLU A 444 22.84 22.68 10.30
CA GLU A 444 24.30 22.78 10.38
C GLU A 444 24.97 21.43 10.08
N GLY A 445 25.98 21.42 9.21
CA GLY A 445 26.64 20.19 8.75
C GLY A 445 25.89 19.38 7.69
N TYR A 446 24.82 19.92 7.09
CA TYR A 446 24.06 19.28 6.01
C TYR A 446 24.00 20.18 4.77
N GLY A 447 23.97 19.58 3.58
CA GLY A 447 23.69 20.23 2.30
C GLY A 447 22.34 19.77 1.74
N ARG A 448 21.58 20.66 1.10
CA ARG A 448 20.36 20.29 0.36
C ARG A 448 20.73 20.11 -1.11
N TYR A 449 20.54 18.90 -1.61
CA TYR A 449 20.84 18.52 -2.98
C TYR A 449 19.54 18.37 -3.77
N GLU A 450 19.47 19.00 -4.93
CA GLU A 450 18.35 18.89 -5.87
C GLU A 450 18.82 18.19 -7.15
N PHE A 451 18.15 17.10 -7.51
CA PHE A 451 18.37 16.34 -8.73
C PHE A 451 17.14 16.48 -9.62
N ILE A 452 17.29 17.11 -10.78
CA ILE A 452 16.19 17.44 -11.68
C ILE A 452 16.32 16.59 -12.95
N PHE A 453 15.40 15.66 -13.14
CA PHE A 453 15.31 14.80 -14.32
C PHE A 453 14.29 15.39 -15.28
N ARG A 454 14.74 15.95 -16.41
CA ARG A 454 13.88 16.50 -17.45
C ARG A 454 13.83 15.58 -18.65
N ASP A 455 12.65 15.37 -19.20
CA ASP A 455 12.45 14.67 -20.45
C ASP A 455 11.52 15.48 -21.37
N ASN A 456 11.66 15.29 -22.69
CA ASN A 456 10.74 15.84 -23.68
C ASN A 456 9.69 14.81 -24.15
N GLY A 457 9.32 13.87 -23.27
CA GLY A 457 8.41 12.77 -23.57
C GLY A 457 6.94 13.17 -23.67
N TYR A 458 6.05 12.18 -23.55
CA TYR A 458 4.61 12.39 -23.70
C TYR A 458 4.00 13.34 -22.67
N GLY A 459 4.66 13.54 -21.53
CA GLY A 459 4.12 14.32 -20.42
C GLY A 459 2.85 13.69 -19.81
N MET A 460 2.27 14.37 -18.83
CA MET A 460 1.14 13.87 -18.04
C MET A 460 -0.06 14.82 -18.08
N THR A 461 -1.26 14.25 -17.97
CA THR A 461 -2.49 15.03 -17.80
C THR A 461 -2.62 15.53 -16.36
N PRO A 462 -3.29 16.67 -16.11
CA PRO A 462 -3.51 17.17 -14.74
C PRO A 462 -4.20 16.15 -13.82
N GLN A 463 -5.14 15.37 -14.36
CA GLN A 463 -5.85 14.34 -13.59
C GLN A 463 -4.92 13.20 -13.15
N PHE A 464 -3.93 12.84 -13.98
CA PHE A 464 -2.97 11.80 -13.62
C PHE A 464 -1.90 12.31 -12.67
N LEU A 465 -1.49 13.58 -12.78
CA LEU A 465 -0.53 14.20 -11.85
C LEU A 465 -0.99 14.14 -10.39
N GLU A 466 -2.29 14.32 -10.13
CA GLU A 466 -2.86 14.17 -8.77
C GLU A 466 -2.73 12.74 -8.22
N LYS A 467 -2.62 11.75 -9.10
CA LYS A 467 -2.59 10.32 -8.76
C LYS A 467 -1.21 9.68 -8.91
N LEU A 468 -0.21 10.38 -9.44
CA LEU A 468 1.09 9.85 -9.81
C LEU A 468 1.80 9.07 -8.70
N PHE A 469 1.69 9.56 -7.46
CA PHE A 469 2.30 8.94 -6.28
C PHE A 469 1.40 7.95 -5.56
N THR A 470 0.18 7.75 -6.05
CA THR A 470 -0.73 6.75 -5.50
C THR A 470 -0.28 5.37 -6.00
N PRO A 471 -0.07 4.40 -5.10
CA PRO A 471 0.36 3.06 -5.50
C PRO A 471 -0.58 2.45 -6.55
N PHE A 472 0.00 1.81 -7.58
CA PHE A 472 -0.71 1.05 -8.62
C PHE A 472 -1.52 1.88 -9.63
N GLU A 473 -1.42 3.21 -9.58
CA GLU A 473 -2.02 4.06 -10.60
C GLU A 473 -1.15 4.08 -11.86
N ARG A 474 -1.80 4.06 -13.03
CA ARG A 474 -1.19 4.14 -14.36
C ARG A 474 -2.01 5.10 -15.22
N ALA A 475 -1.38 5.72 -16.20
CA ALA A 475 -2.08 6.57 -17.15
C ALA A 475 -2.97 5.71 -18.07
N ASP A 476 -4.27 6.02 -18.12
CA ASP A 476 -5.26 5.40 -19.03
C ASP A 476 -5.16 6.02 -20.45
N ASP A 477 -4.00 5.89 -21.11
CA ASP A 477 -3.78 6.41 -22.47
C ASP A 477 -3.33 5.29 -23.42
N GLU A 478 -3.94 5.20 -24.61
CA GLU A 478 -3.71 4.11 -25.59
C GLU A 478 -2.25 4.07 -26.08
N THR A 479 -1.57 5.22 -26.13
CA THR A 479 -0.14 5.34 -26.47
C THR A 479 0.80 4.86 -25.36
N VAL A 480 0.31 4.81 -24.11
CA VAL A 480 1.08 4.47 -22.91
C VAL A 480 0.76 3.03 -22.42
N HIS A 481 -0.39 2.48 -22.82
CA HIS A 481 -0.84 1.14 -22.44
C HIS A 481 0.12 0.01 -22.83
N THR A 482 0.91 0.17 -23.89
CA THR A 482 1.90 -0.82 -24.35
C THR A 482 3.17 -0.85 -23.50
N ILE A 483 3.43 0.19 -22.70
CA ILE A 483 4.63 0.29 -21.86
C ILE A 483 4.39 -0.49 -20.56
N GLN A 484 5.20 -1.51 -20.28
CA GLN A 484 5.08 -2.32 -19.07
C GLN A 484 5.58 -1.57 -17.82
N GLY A 485 4.84 -1.69 -16.71
CA GLY A 485 5.18 -1.13 -15.41
C GLY A 485 4.15 -1.46 -14.32
N THR A 486 4.61 -1.60 -13.08
CA THR A 486 3.81 -1.99 -11.90
C THR A 486 2.97 -0.85 -11.31
N GLY A 487 3.33 0.40 -11.61
CA GLY A 487 2.75 1.58 -10.95
C GLY A 487 3.21 1.77 -9.50
N LEU A 488 4.22 1.02 -9.05
CA LEU A 488 4.76 1.13 -7.68
C LEU A 488 5.95 2.09 -7.58
N GLY A 489 6.76 2.20 -8.63
CA GLY A 489 8.06 2.89 -8.58
C GLY A 489 8.00 4.31 -8.01
N MET A 490 7.02 5.13 -8.43
CA MET A 490 6.91 6.52 -7.95
C MET A 490 6.44 6.61 -6.49
N ALA A 491 5.53 5.73 -6.06
CA ALA A 491 5.09 5.66 -4.66
C ALA A 491 6.25 5.23 -3.74
N ILE A 492 7.08 4.28 -4.19
CA ILE A 492 8.29 3.85 -3.48
C ILE A 492 9.29 5.01 -3.42
N SER A 493 9.57 5.67 -4.56
CA SER A 493 10.49 6.80 -4.62
C SER A 493 10.08 7.94 -3.68
N GLN A 494 8.79 8.30 -3.66
CA GLN A 494 8.29 9.36 -2.76
C GLN A 494 8.50 9.00 -1.29
N ASN A 495 8.26 7.75 -0.90
CA ASN A 495 8.47 7.33 0.48
C ASN A 495 9.95 7.32 0.85
N ILE A 496 10.83 6.82 -0.02
CA ILE A 496 12.29 6.85 0.21
C ILE A 496 12.77 8.28 0.43
N VAL A 497 12.42 9.19 -0.49
CA VAL A 497 12.85 10.59 -0.41
C VAL A 497 12.31 11.28 0.85
N ARG A 498 11.06 11.03 1.23
CA ARG A 498 10.50 11.53 2.50
C ARG A 498 11.24 11.02 3.72
N MET A 499 11.63 9.74 3.73
CA MET A 499 12.42 9.16 4.82
C MET A 499 13.84 9.73 4.89
N MET A 500 14.41 10.18 3.76
CA MET A 500 15.66 10.94 3.70
C MET A 500 15.50 12.42 4.09
N GLY A 501 14.31 12.83 4.56
CA GLY A 501 14.02 14.23 4.92
C GLY A 501 13.90 15.16 3.71
N GLY A 502 13.54 14.60 2.56
CA GLY A 502 13.43 15.28 1.27
C GLY A 502 12.01 15.31 0.71
N GLU A 503 11.89 15.82 -0.53
CA GLU A 503 10.63 15.86 -1.29
C GLU A 503 10.86 15.59 -2.79
N ILE A 504 9.81 15.10 -3.47
CA ILE A 504 9.79 14.96 -4.93
C ILE A 504 8.71 15.87 -5.48
N GLU A 505 9.10 16.80 -6.34
CA GLU A 505 8.20 17.69 -7.08
C GLU A 505 8.17 17.30 -8.55
N VAL A 506 7.02 17.50 -9.21
CA VAL A 506 6.81 17.11 -10.60
C VAL A 506 6.12 18.22 -11.36
N GLU A 507 6.78 18.70 -12.41
CA GLU A 507 6.22 19.62 -13.39
C GLU A 507 6.05 18.87 -14.71
N SER A 508 4.82 18.73 -15.20
CA SER A 508 4.59 18.04 -16.47
C SER A 508 3.37 18.61 -17.17
N ALA A 509 3.42 18.59 -18.49
CA ALA A 509 2.29 18.95 -19.33
C ALA A 509 2.19 17.98 -20.51
N TYR A 510 0.99 17.50 -20.78
CA TYR A 510 0.72 16.58 -21.88
C TYR A 510 1.27 17.13 -23.22
N GLY A 511 2.10 16.33 -23.89
CA GLY A 511 2.81 16.63 -25.13
C GLY A 511 4.04 17.53 -25.00
N LYS A 512 4.46 17.90 -23.78
CA LYS A 512 5.60 18.79 -23.54
C LYS A 512 6.73 18.18 -22.69
N GLY A 513 6.59 16.92 -22.29
CA GLY A 513 7.53 16.24 -21.39
C GLY A 513 7.26 16.48 -19.91
N SER A 514 8.21 16.06 -19.08
CA SER A 514 8.13 16.10 -17.61
C SER A 514 9.45 16.53 -17.00
N ALA A 515 9.39 17.13 -15.81
CA ALA A 515 10.53 17.43 -14.96
C ALA A 515 10.25 16.92 -13.55
N PHE A 516 11.10 16.02 -13.06
CA PHE A 516 11.05 15.47 -11.71
C PHE A 516 12.19 16.05 -10.89
N THR A 517 11.87 16.80 -9.84
CA THR A 517 12.84 17.41 -8.92
C THR A 517 12.88 16.60 -7.63
N VAL A 518 13.97 15.87 -7.40
CA VAL A 518 14.22 15.11 -6.17
C VAL A 518 15.13 15.95 -5.27
N SER A 519 14.60 16.39 -4.13
CA SER A 519 15.34 17.18 -3.14
C SER A 519 15.63 16.34 -1.91
N VAL A 520 16.90 16.24 -1.49
CA VAL A 520 17.32 15.49 -0.28
C VAL A 520 18.31 16.29 0.56
N CYS A 521 18.27 16.11 1.88
CA CYS A 521 19.24 16.71 2.79
C CYS A 521 20.27 15.65 3.20
N LEU A 522 21.52 15.82 2.79
CA LEU A 522 22.59 14.87 3.07
C LEU A 522 23.60 15.49 4.03
N GLN A 523 24.14 14.67 4.93
CA GLN A 523 25.14 15.12 5.88
C GLN A 523 26.46 15.31 5.14
N LEU A 524 27.08 16.47 5.32
CA LEU A 524 28.36 16.80 4.71
C LEU A 524 29.47 16.05 5.45
N GLN A 525 30.40 15.46 4.69
CA GLN A 525 31.68 15.09 5.26
C GLN A 525 32.51 16.37 5.43
N GLY A 526 33.21 16.51 6.56
CA GLY A 526 34.08 17.67 6.81
C GLY A 526 35.08 17.87 5.67
N GLU A 527 35.43 19.13 5.40
CA GLU A 527 36.38 19.55 4.36
C GLU A 527 37.75 18.86 4.55
N GLU A 528 37.94 17.70 3.95
CA GLU A 528 39.25 17.31 3.43
C GLU A 528 39.23 17.55 1.92
N SER A 529 39.25 18.82 1.53
CA SER A 529 39.83 19.13 0.22
C SER A 529 41.30 18.75 0.34
N GLU A 530 41.74 17.72 -0.39
CA GLU A 530 43.10 17.82 -0.92
C GLU A 530 43.11 19.14 -1.70
N ASP A 531 43.75 20.17 -1.16
CA ASP A 531 43.98 21.44 -1.85
C ASP A 531 44.85 21.16 -3.07
N PHE A 532 44.20 20.74 -4.14
CA PHE A 532 44.79 20.72 -5.47
C PHE A 532 44.73 22.14 -6.01
N GLU A 533 45.64 22.97 -5.53
CA GLU A 533 45.96 24.24 -6.16
C GLU A 533 47.07 23.99 -7.19
N MET A 534 46.76 24.20 -8.47
CA MET A 534 47.80 24.34 -9.48
C MET A 534 48.41 25.74 -9.33
N PRO A 535 49.72 25.87 -9.08
CA PRO A 535 50.33 27.16 -8.75
C PRO A 535 50.42 28.17 -9.92
N ASP A 536 49.97 27.82 -11.13
CA ASP A 536 50.03 28.67 -12.31
C ASP A 536 48.66 28.71 -13.01
N SER A 537 48.13 29.92 -13.26
CA SER A 537 46.92 30.15 -14.07
C SER A 537 47.17 29.78 -15.53
N ARG A 538 47.03 28.48 -15.84
CA ARG A 538 47.30 27.90 -17.16
C ARG A 538 46.01 27.76 -17.99
N PRO A 539 46.05 28.06 -19.29
CA PRO A 539 44.87 28.04 -20.13
C PRO A 539 44.43 26.61 -20.46
N VAL A 540 43.17 26.29 -20.19
CA VAL A 540 42.52 25.02 -20.55
C VAL A 540 41.37 25.31 -21.51
N LEU A 541 41.31 24.59 -22.63
CA LEU A 541 40.22 24.72 -23.60
C LEU A 541 39.16 23.64 -23.37
N VAL A 542 37.91 24.04 -23.17
CA VAL A 542 36.72 23.17 -23.13
C VAL A 542 35.99 23.25 -24.47
N VAL A 543 35.65 22.10 -25.04
CA VAL A 543 34.96 21.99 -26.33
C VAL A 543 33.74 21.11 -26.12
N ASP A 544 32.56 21.71 -26.04
CA ASP A 544 31.28 21.00 -25.86
C ASP A 544 30.21 21.80 -26.61
N ASP A 545 29.30 21.13 -27.34
CA ASP A 545 28.21 21.82 -28.05
C ASP A 545 27.12 22.31 -27.09
N ASP A 546 27.13 21.81 -25.86
CA ASP A 546 26.33 22.33 -24.77
C ASP A 546 27.04 23.48 -24.05
N ARG A 547 26.45 24.67 -24.21
CA ARG A 547 26.91 25.90 -23.56
C ARG A 547 26.90 25.80 -22.04
N ILE A 548 25.91 25.12 -21.45
CA ILE A 548 25.80 24.98 -20.00
C ILE A 548 26.98 24.17 -19.48
N ALA A 549 27.27 23.02 -20.12
CA ALA A 549 28.41 22.18 -19.76
C ALA A 549 29.75 22.93 -19.90
N CYS A 550 29.89 23.77 -20.93
CA CYS A 550 31.06 24.65 -21.07
C CYS A 550 31.19 25.65 -19.91
N GLU A 551 30.11 26.38 -19.59
CA GLU A 551 30.11 27.40 -18.55
C GLU A 551 30.41 26.79 -17.18
N THR A 552 29.75 25.68 -16.81
CA THR A 552 29.97 25.01 -15.52
C THR A 552 31.37 24.42 -15.42
N THR A 553 31.89 23.79 -16.47
CA THR A 553 33.26 23.24 -16.48
C THR A 553 34.31 24.35 -16.34
N CYS A 554 34.11 25.50 -16.99
CA CYS A 554 35.01 26.64 -16.83
C CYS A 554 34.98 27.22 -15.42
N GLU A 555 33.80 27.35 -14.80
CA GLU A 555 33.69 27.75 -13.39
C GLU A 555 34.48 26.81 -12.46
N ARG A 556 34.47 25.50 -12.71
CA ARG A 556 35.27 24.52 -11.95
C ARG A 556 36.77 24.66 -12.17
N LEU A 557 37.18 24.90 -13.41
CA LEU A 557 38.59 25.13 -13.74
C LEU A 557 39.10 26.39 -13.04
N ASP A 558 38.29 27.45 -13.00
CA ASP A 558 38.61 28.69 -12.29
C ASP A 558 38.71 28.46 -10.77
N GLU A 559 37.82 27.65 -10.17
CA GLU A 559 37.90 27.22 -8.76
C GLU A 559 39.19 26.42 -8.43
N MET A 560 39.78 25.77 -9.43
CA MET A 560 41.06 25.03 -9.33
C MET A 560 42.29 25.91 -9.63
N GLY A 561 42.09 27.19 -9.97
CA GLY A 561 43.15 28.13 -10.32
C GLY A 561 43.63 28.06 -11.79
N LEU A 562 42.89 27.37 -12.67
CA LEU A 562 43.17 27.29 -14.12
C LEU A 562 42.40 28.37 -14.89
N ASP A 563 42.87 28.78 -16.08
CA ASP A 563 42.17 29.74 -16.96
C ASP A 563 41.27 28.95 -17.94
N GLY A 564 40.00 28.79 -17.58
CA GLY A 564 39.01 28.08 -18.41
C GLY A 564 38.55 28.90 -19.62
N ARG A 565 38.73 28.38 -20.83
CA ARG A 565 38.19 28.96 -22.07
C ARG A 565 37.34 27.92 -22.77
N TRP A 566 36.23 28.32 -23.40
CA TRP A 566 35.34 27.38 -24.09
C TRP A 566 35.03 27.77 -25.54
N VAL A 567 34.62 26.78 -26.33
CA VAL A 567 34.10 26.89 -27.71
C VAL A 567 33.01 25.83 -27.94
N LEU A 568 32.08 26.08 -28.86
CA LEU A 568 30.88 25.23 -29.06
C LEU A 568 30.97 24.24 -30.22
N SER A 569 32.14 24.13 -30.87
CA SER A 569 32.30 23.20 -32.00
C SER A 569 33.73 22.77 -32.19
N GLY A 570 33.91 21.55 -32.70
CA GLY A 570 35.22 21.00 -33.05
C GLY A 570 35.99 21.86 -34.05
N GLY A 571 35.30 22.42 -35.06
CA GLY A 571 35.94 23.30 -36.04
C GLY A 571 36.47 24.61 -35.45
N GLU A 572 35.76 25.20 -34.48
CA GLU A 572 36.24 26.37 -33.75
C GLU A 572 37.40 26.01 -32.82
N ALA A 573 37.35 24.84 -32.18
CA ALA A 573 38.44 24.33 -31.36
C ALA A 573 39.74 24.19 -32.16
N VAL A 574 39.70 23.51 -33.32
CA VAL A 574 40.88 23.35 -34.19
C VAL A 574 41.48 24.72 -34.53
N LYS A 575 40.65 25.67 -34.96
CA LYS A 575 41.10 27.01 -35.32
C LYS A 575 41.77 27.74 -34.13
N ARG A 576 41.13 27.70 -32.96
CA ARG A 576 41.60 28.41 -31.76
C ARG A 576 42.91 27.82 -31.23
N VAL A 577 43.03 26.50 -31.23
CA VAL A 577 44.26 25.81 -30.84
C VAL A 577 45.38 26.08 -31.85
N SER A 578 45.08 26.11 -33.15
CA SER A 578 46.03 26.47 -34.20
C SER A 578 46.63 27.87 -34.02
N GLU A 579 45.76 28.84 -33.72
CA GLU A 579 46.14 30.24 -33.52
C GLU A 579 47.02 30.39 -32.27
N ALA A 580 46.64 29.71 -31.18
CA ALA A 580 47.41 29.67 -29.94
C ALA A 580 48.80 29.05 -30.15
N HIS A 581 48.88 27.93 -30.89
CA HIS A 581 50.15 27.27 -31.20
C HIS A 581 51.08 28.14 -32.03
N ARG A 582 50.54 28.81 -33.05
CA ARG A 582 51.31 29.74 -33.89
C ARG A 582 51.80 30.96 -33.12
N ALA A 583 51.07 31.38 -32.08
CA ALA A 583 51.47 32.46 -31.17
C ALA A 583 52.49 32.02 -30.10
N GLY A 584 52.74 30.71 -29.94
CA GLY A 584 53.57 30.17 -28.86
C GLY A 584 52.87 30.17 -27.49
N GLU A 585 51.55 30.29 -27.47
CA GLU A 585 50.69 30.35 -26.28
C GLU A 585 49.82 29.07 -26.19
N ASP A 586 50.46 27.90 -26.27
CA ASP A 586 49.77 26.61 -26.27
C ASP A 586 48.87 26.41 -25.04
N PHE A 587 47.71 25.77 -25.25
CA PHE A 587 46.85 25.33 -24.17
C PHE A 587 47.55 24.27 -23.31
N PHE A 588 47.34 24.33 -22.00
CA PHE A 588 47.88 23.36 -21.05
C PHE A 588 47.19 22.00 -21.16
N ALA A 589 45.88 22.01 -21.40
CA ALA A 589 45.09 20.82 -21.71
C ALA A 589 43.87 21.22 -22.52
N ILE A 590 43.31 20.24 -23.25
CA ILE A 590 42.09 20.41 -24.03
C ILE A 590 41.10 19.32 -23.58
N LEU A 591 39.93 19.74 -23.10
CA LEU A 591 38.79 18.89 -22.75
C LEU A 591 37.80 18.92 -23.93
N ILE A 592 37.46 17.76 -24.51
CA ILE A 592 36.60 17.68 -25.70
C ILE A 592 35.45 16.73 -25.44
N ASP A 593 34.21 17.17 -25.63
CA ASP A 593 33.04 16.30 -25.61
C ASP A 593 33.04 15.34 -26.80
N MET A 594 32.67 14.08 -26.54
CA MET A 594 32.60 13.07 -27.57
C MET A 594 31.56 13.39 -28.65
N LYS A 595 30.37 13.85 -28.26
CA LYS A 595 29.17 13.85 -29.09
C LYS A 595 28.74 15.25 -29.53
N MET A 596 29.56 15.86 -30.38
CA MET A 596 29.24 17.17 -30.97
C MET A 596 28.67 17.08 -32.39
N PRO A 597 27.74 17.97 -32.79
CA PRO A 597 27.21 18.06 -34.14
C PRO A 597 28.28 18.39 -35.18
N GLY A 598 28.26 17.65 -36.29
CA GLY A 598 29.12 17.89 -37.45
C GLY A 598 30.52 17.25 -37.32
N MET A 599 31.29 17.65 -36.30
CA MET A 599 32.62 17.08 -36.01
C MET A 599 32.63 16.53 -34.59
N ASP A 600 32.72 15.21 -34.45
CA ASP A 600 32.77 14.54 -33.16
C ASP A 600 34.11 14.77 -32.41
N GLY A 601 34.17 14.37 -31.15
CA GLY A 601 35.33 14.60 -30.30
C GLY A 601 36.60 13.89 -30.79
N ILE A 602 36.48 12.70 -31.38
CA ILE A 602 37.62 11.93 -31.91
C ILE A 602 38.19 12.62 -33.16
N GLU A 603 37.34 13.02 -34.10
CA GLU A 603 37.75 13.72 -35.32
C GLU A 603 38.33 15.09 -34.99
N THR A 604 37.75 15.80 -34.02
CA THR A 604 38.30 17.05 -33.50
C THR A 604 39.71 16.85 -32.95
N ALA A 605 39.91 15.83 -32.11
CA ALA A 605 41.23 15.50 -31.55
C ALA A 605 42.24 15.13 -32.64
N ARG A 606 41.82 14.37 -33.67
CA ARG A 606 42.65 13.98 -34.81
C ARG A 606 43.15 15.20 -35.59
N GLN A 607 42.29 16.19 -35.82
CA GLN A 607 42.65 17.43 -36.51
C GLN A 607 43.55 18.33 -35.66
N ILE A 608 43.25 18.50 -34.37
CA ILE A 608 44.13 19.23 -33.44
C ILE A 608 45.51 18.58 -33.42
N ARG A 609 45.58 17.25 -33.37
CA ARG A 609 46.85 16.52 -33.31
C ARG A 609 47.68 16.69 -34.58
N ALA A 610 47.04 16.86 -35.74
CA ALA A 610 47.71 17.14 -37.02
C ALA A 610 48.39 18.52 -37.06
N GLU A 611 47.90 19.50 -36.29
CA GLU A 611 48.43 20.87 -36.29
C GLU A 611 49.43 21.15 -35.16
N VAL A 612 49.21 20.58 -33.97
CA VAL A 612 49.94 20.94 -32.73
C VAL A 612 50.92 19.84 -32.28
N GLY A 613 50.80 18.63 -32.85
CA GLY A 613 51.58 17.46 -32.45
C GLY A 613 51.22 16.95 -31.05
N ALA A 614 51.98 15.99 -30.50
CA ALA A 614 51.65 15.23 -29.28
C ALA A 614 51.88 15.97 -27.93
N GLY A 615 52.33 17.24 -27.97
CA GLY A 615 52.75 17.97 -26.78
C GLY A 615 51.61 18.44 -25.86
N VAL A 616 50.42 18.68 -26.41
CA VAL A 616 49.24 19.13 -25.65
C VAL A 616 48.36 17.92 -25.27
N PRO A 617 48.11 17.67 -23.98
CA PRO A 617 47.18 16.64 -23.54
C PRO A 617 45.74 16.93 -23.99
N ILE A 618 45.11 15.95 -24.64
CA ILE A 618 43.70 15.99 -25.03
C ILE A 618 42.96 14.95 -24.18
N ILE A 619 41.94 15.39 -23.45
CA ILE A 619 41.10 14.55 -22.60
C ILE A 619 39.70 14.56 -23.19
N LEU A 620 39.14 13.36 -23.39
CA LEU A 620 37.80 13.20 -23.91
C LEU A 620 36.79 13.16 -22.76
N LEU A 621 35.74 13.97 -22.86
CA LEU A 621 34.60 13.98 -21.96
C LEU A 621 33.49 13.10 -22.56
N SER A 622 32.91 12.23 -21.75
CA SER A 622 31.79 11.40 -22.19
C SER A 622 30.77 11.21 -21.08
N ALA A 623 29.49 11.22 -21.44
CA ALA A 623 28.41 10.76 -20.55
C ALA A 623 28.24 9.23 -20.58
N TYR A 624 29.10 8.50 -21.30
CA TYR A 624 28.96 7.08 -21.60
C TYR A 624 30.27 6.33 -21.33
N ASP A 625 30.17 5.02 -21.07
CA ASP A 625 31.34 4.12 -21.08
C ASP A 625 32.10 4.26 -22.43
N TRP A 626 33.44 4.32 -22.36
CA TRP A 626 34.34 4.54 -23.48
C TRP A 626 35.00 3.28 -24.03
N THR A 627 34.68 2.12 -23.45
CA THR A 627 35.27 0.83 -23.84
C THR A 627 35.14 0.54 -25.34
N ASP A 628 34.02 0.92 -25.97
CA ASP A 628 33.76 0.68 -27.39
C ASP A 628 34.62 1.54 -28.35
N TYR A 629 35.03 2.73 -27.92
CA TYR A 629 35.75 3.71 -28.76
C TYR A 629 37.12 4.10 -28.23
N GLU A 630 37.58 3.53 -27.10
CA GLU A 630 38.89 3.82 -26.52
C GLU A 630 40.01 3.57 -27.52
N ALA A 631 39.99 2.43 -28.22
CA ALA A 631 41.02 2.08 -29.19
C ALA A 631 41.13 3.12 -30.32
N GLU A 632 40.00 3.61 -30.83
CA GLU A 632 39.96 4.64 -31.87
C GLU A 632 40.39 6.01 -31.33
N ALA A 633 39.88 6.39 -30.16
CA ALA A 633 40.21 7.64 -29.49
C ALA A 633 41.71 7.75 -29.18
N ARG A 634 42.32 6.68 -28.67
CA ARG A 634 43.77 6.58 -28.43
C ARG A 634 44.55 6.72 -29.74
N ALA A 635 44.09 6.08 -30.83
CA ALA A 635 44.71 6.18 -32.14
C ALA A 635 44.61 7.60 -32.74
N ALA A 636 43.55 8.34 -32.42
CA ALA A 636 43.39 9.75 -32.78
C ALA A 636 44.29 10.71 -31.94
N GLY A 637 44.97 10.18 -30.92
CA GLY A 637 45.91 10.92 -30.09
C GLY A 637 45.29 11.51 -28.81
N ILE A 638 44.17 10.95 -28.33
CA ILE A 638 43.59 11.29 -27.02
C ILE A 638 44.41 10.66 -25.89
N ASN A 639 44.70 11.45 -24.86
CA ASN A 639 45.55 11.08 -23.73
C ASN A 639 44.76 10.47 -22.57
N GLY A 640 43.50 10.86 -22.38
CA GLY A 640 42.68 10.43 -21.24
C GLY A 640 41.18 10.56 -21.49
N PHE A 641 40.42 10.04 -20.52
CA PHE A 641 38.96 10.01 -20.55
C PHE A 641 38.42 10.46 -19.19
N VAL A 642 37.30 11.19 -19.20
CA VAL A 642 36.60 11.64 -17.99
C VAL A 642 35.10 11.46 -18.18
N GLY A 643 34.44 10.82 -17.23
CA GLY A 643 32.99 10.67 -17.18
C GLY A 643 32.29 11.95 -16.70
N LYS A 644 31.14 12.27 -17.29
CA LYS A 644 30.18 13.27 -16.75
C LYS A 644 29.46 12.65 -15.53
N PRO A 645 29.21 13.40 -14.43
CA PRO A 645 29.34 14.85 -14.25
C PRO A 645 30.78 15.36 -14.03
N MET A 646 31.01 16.64 -14.39
CA MET A 646 32.32 17.32 -14.28
C MET A 646 32.61 17.81 -12.86
N LEU A 647 32.61 16.86 -11.91
CA LEU A 647 32.96 17.13 -10.52
C LEU A 647 34.46 17.48 -10.37
N LYS A 648 34.79 18.28 -9.35
CA LYS A 648 36.17 18.73 -9.07
C LYS A 648 37.09 17.53 -8.87
N SER A 649 36.65 16.51 -8.14
CA SER A 649 37.44 15.28 -7.95
C SER A 649 37.81 14.59 -9.26
N ASN A 650 36.85 14.46 -10.19
CA ASN A 650 37.06 13.85 -11.51
C ASN A 650 38.08 14.64 -12.34
N LEU A 651 37.96 15.98 -12.35
CA LEU A 651 38.91 16.85 -13.04
C LEU A 651 40.30 16.77 -12.42
N VAL A 652 40.43 16.90 -11.10
CA VAL A 652 41.71 16.78 -10.37
C VAL A 652 42.39 15.44 -10.69
N TYR A 653 41.64 14.34 -10.63
CA TYR A 653 42.14 13.02 -10.99
C TYR A 653 42.65 12.97 -12.43
N ALA A 654 41.87 13.51 -13.38
CA ALA A 654 42.23 13.54 -14.79
C ALA A 654 43.50 14.35 -15.06
N PHE A 655 43.65 15.52 -14.42
CA PHE A 655 44.85 16.33 -14.53
C PHE A 655 46.07 15.65 -13.92
N LYS A 656 45.97 15.10 -12.70
CA LYS A 656 47.08 14.35 -12.06
C LYS A 656 47.54 13.18 -12.94
N ARG A 657 46.59 12.39 -13.45
CA ARG A 657 46.86 11.17 -14.21
C ARG A 657 47.34 11.44 -15.65
N TYR A 658 46.60 12.24 -16.40
CA TYR A 658 46.78 12.37 -17.85
C TYR A 658 47.60 13.59 -18.27
N VAL A 659 47.75 14.58 -17.41
CA VAL A 659 48.48 15.83 -17.70
C VAL A 659 49.81 15.88 -16.94
N LEU A 660 49.81 15.61 -15.64
CA LEU A 660 51.02 15.65 -14.80
C LEU A 660 51.82 14.34 -14.82
N GLY A 661 51.20 13.23 -15.24
CA GLY A 661 51.84 11.92 -15.27
C GLY A 661 52.13 11.34 -13.88
N GLU A 662 51.42 11.79 -12.86
CA GLU A 662 51.50 11.24 -11.51
C GLU A 662 50.81 9.88 -11.47
N ALA A 663 51.46 8.90 -10.83
CA ALA A 663 50.83 7.62 -10.54
C ALA A 663 49.69 7.87 -9.54
N ALA A 664 48.45 7.78 -10.00
CA ALA A 664 47.29 8.00 -9.15
C ALA A 664 47.32 7.07 -7.92
N PRO A 665 46.90 7.54 -6.73
CA PRO A 665 46.44 6.64 -5.68
C PRO A 665 45.32 5.77 -6.27
N ALA A 666 45.25 4.50 -5.87
CA ALA A 666 44.33 3.52 -6.43
C ALA A 666 42.86 3.93 -6.25
N ALA A 667 42.32 4.70 -7.20
CA ALA A 667 40.89 4.83 -7.41
C ALA A 667 40.41 3.55 -8.08
N VAL A 668 39.37 2.96 -7.51
CA VAL A 668 38.77 1.68 -7.87
C VAL A 668 38.13 1.80 -9.25
N THR A 669 38.90 1.60 -10.32
CA THR A 669 38.33 1.06 -11.56
C THR A 669 37.80 -0.34 -11.24
N PRO A 670 36.56 -0.70 -11.62
CA PRO A 670 36.15 -2.10 -11.59
C PRO A 670 37.09 -2.85 -12.53
N ALA A 671 38.02 -3.59 -11.94
CA ALA A 671 38.98 -4.37 -12.69
C ALA A 671 38.23 -5.46 -13.45
N GLU A 672 38.50 -5.59 -14.75
CA GLU A 672 38.17 -6.79 -15.50
C GLU A 672 38.70 -8.04 -14.76
N PRO A 673 37.94 -9.14 -14.67
CA PRO A 673 38.36 -10.32 -13.93
C PRO A 673 39.38 -11.10 -14.78
N ALA A 674 40.67 -10.88 -14.55
CA ALA A 674 41.74 -11.66 -15.15
C ALA A 674 42.82 -12.12 -14.14
N ARG A 675 42.48 -12.23 -12.85
CA ARG A 675 43.30 -12.99 -11.88
C ARG A 675 42.68 -14.35 -11.65
N SER A 676 43.46 -15.41 -11.86
CA SER A 676 43.10 -16.77 -11.47
C SER A 676 43.49 -16.96 -10.01
N TYR A 677 42.53 -17.33 -9.16
CA TYR A 677 42.76 -17.64 -7.74
C TYR A 677 43.20 -19.11 -7.55
N ALA A 678 43.95 -19.64 -8.52
CA ALA A 678 44.42 -21.02 -8.52
C ALA A 678 45.25 -21.32 -7.27
N GLY A 679 44.86 -22.38 -6.56
CA GLY A 679 45.51 -22.82 -5.31
C GLY A 679 44.91 -22.23 -4.04
N LYS A 680 43.98 -21.27 -4.14
CA LYS A 680 43.18 -20.80 -3.00
C LYS A 680 42.04 -21.76 -2.69
N ARG A 681 41.68 -21.88 -1.41
CA ARG A 681 40.60 -22.76 -0.93
C ARG A 681 39.50 -21.96 -0.25
N LEU A 682 38.29 -22.11 -0.76
CA LEU A 682 37.09 -21.42 -0.28
C LEU A 682 36.16 -22.43 0.38
N LEU A 683 35.56 -22.06 1.53
CA LEU A 683 34.45 -22.79 2.12
C LEU A 683 33.16 -22.04 1.86
N LEU A 684 32.24 -22.63 1.09
CA LEU A 684 30.90 -22.11 0.81
C LEU A 684 29.87 -22.82 1.70
N VAL A 685 29.11 -22.05 2.48
CA VAL A 685 28.09 -22.60 3.39
C VAL A 685 26.71 -22.09 2.98
N GLU A 686 25.87 -23.00 2.50
CA GLU A 686 24.53 -22.71 1.95
C GLU A 686 23.61 -23.92 2.15
N ASP A 687 22.42 -23.70 2.73
CA ASP A 687 21.46 -24.78 3.03
C ASP A 687 20.64 -25.21 1.82
N ASN A 688 20.38 -24.30 0.89
CA ASN A 688 19.67 -24.59 -0.34
C ASN A 688 20.59 -25.25 -1.38
N ASP A 689 20.27 -26.49 -1.75
CA ASP A 689 21.06 -27.29 -2.70
C ASP A 689 21.30 -26.59 -4.04
N LEU A 690 20.29 -25.90 -4.57
CA LEU A 690 20.39 -25.19 -5.85
C LEU A 690 21.25 -23.93 -5.74
N ASN A 691 21.07 -23.13 -4.69
CA ASN A 691 21.92 -21.96 -4.46
C ASN A 691 23.38 -22.37 -4.28
N ARG A 692 23.61 -23.49 -3.58
CA ARG A 692 24.95 -24.03 -3.33
C ARG A 692 25.60 -24.49 -4.64
N GLU A 693 24.85 -25.16 -5.51
CA GLU A 693 25.32 -25.56 -6.84
C GLU A 693 25.69 -24.33 -7.70
N ILE A 694 24.79 -23.35 -7.79
CA ILE A 694 25.01 -22.10 -8.54
C ILE A 694 26.26 -21.37 -8.02
N ALA A 695 26.35 -21.15 -6.71
CA ALA A 695 27.47 -20.46 -6.09
C ALA A 695 28.79 -21.23 -6.24
N THR A 696 28.75 -22.58 -6.21
CA THR A 696 29.94 -23.40 -6.46
C THR A 696 30.42 -23.24 -7.89
N GLU A 697 29.52 -23.25 -8.89
CA GLU A 697 29.90 -23.08 -10.30
C GLU A 697 30.49 -21.69 -10.56
N ILE A 698 29.86 -20.64 -10.03
CA ILE A 698 30.34 -19.25 -10.14
C ILE A 698 31.74 -19.10 -9.49
N LEU A 699 31.92 -19.61 -8.27
CA LEU A 699 33.19 -19.52 -7.56
C LEU A 699 34.29 -20.39 -8.20
N SER A 700 33.94 -21.57 -8.72
CA SER A 700 34.88 -22.45 -9.41
C SER A 700 35.38 -21.84 -10.72
N GLY A 701 34.54 -21.02 -11.39
CA GLY A 701 34.93 -20.23 -12.56
C GLY A 701 36.10 -19.26 -12.32
N THR A 702 36.39 -18.92 -11.05
CA THR A 702 37.52 -18.05 -10.67
C THR A 702 38.86 -18.82 -10.54
N GLY A 703 38.82 -20.15 -10.61
CA GLY A 703 39.98 -21.04 -10.46
C GLY A 703 40.30 -21.46 -9.02
N ALA A 704 39.55 -20.98 -8.03
CA ALA A 704 39.69 -21.40 -6.63
C ALA A 704 39.10 -22.82 -6.40
N ALA A 705 39.65 -23.55 -5.43
CA ALA A 705 39.09 -24.82 -4.98
C ALA A 705 37.96 -24.55 -3.97
N VAL A 706 36.72 -24.91 -4.31
CA VAL A 706 35.54 -24.66 -3.49
C VAL A 706 35.12 -25.94 -2.78
N GLU A 707 35.05 -25.90 -1.45
CA GLU A 707 34.42 -26.93 -0.63
C GLU A 707 33.10 -26.40 -0.07
N THR A 708 32.09 -27.25 0.03
CA THR A 708 30.73 -26.83 0.37
C THR A 708 30.21 -27.46 1.66
N ALA A 709 29.49 -26.72 2.49
CA ALA A 709 28.77 -27.23 3.66
C ALA A 709 27.28 -26.83 3.60
N ALA A 710 26.39 -27.66 4.15
CA ALA A 710 24.94 -27.48 4.06
C ALA A 710 24.32 -26.74 5.26
N ASN A 711 25.10 -26.45 6.30
CA ASN A 711 24.67 -25.69 7.48
C ASN A 711 25.87 -25.22 8.30
N GLY A 712 25.63 -24.34 9.27
CA GLY A 712 26.67 -23.76 10.11
C GLY A 712 27.41 -24.78 11.00
N LEU A 713 26.77 -25.89 11.40
CA LEU A 713 27.41 -26.91 12.22
C LEU A 713 28.45 -27.66 11.40
N GLU A 714 28.09 -28.09 10.20
CA GLU A 714 29.01 -28.75 9.27
C GLU A 714 30.18 -27.83 8.90
N ALA A 715 29.92 -26.53 8.73
CA ALA A 715 30.97 -25.55 8.48
C ALA A 715 31.98 -25.48 9.64
N VAL A 716 31.50 -25.43 10.89
CA VAL A 716 32.35 -25.46 12.10
C VAL A 716 33.14 -26.77 12.19
N GLU A 717 32.50 -27.92 11.91
CA GLU A 717 33.15 -29.23 11.94
C GLU A 717 34.26 -29.36 10.90
N ARG A 718 33.99 -28.97 9.65
CA ARG A 718 34.99 -28.98 8.57
C ARG A 718 36.14 -28.02 8.85
N PHE A 719 35.82 -26.79 9.28
CA PHE A 719 36.85 -25.82 9.66
C PHE A 719 37.72 -26.36 10.81
N SER A 720 37.11 -26.92 11.86
CA SER A 720 37.83 -27.47 13.00
C SER A 720 38.67 -28.70 12.65
N ALA A 721 38.21 -29.55 11.72
CA ALA A 721 38.93 -30.75 11.28
C ALA A 721 40.09 -30.46 10.30
N SER A 722 40.06 -29.32 9.63
CA SER A 722 41.10 -28.88 8.69
C SER A 722 42.43 -28.54 9.39
N SER A 723 43.56 -28.51 8.67
CA SER A 723 44.82 -27.98 9.21
C SER A 723 44.79 -26.44 9.33
N GLU A 724 45.59 -25.85 10.22
CA GLU A 724 45.66 -24.37 10.29
C GLU A 724 46.06 -23.76 8.94
N GLY A 725 45.33 -22.74 8.49
CA GLY A 725 45.56 -22.06 7.20
C GLY A 725 45.05 -22.84 5.99
N TYR A 726 44.18 -23.83 6.18
CA TYR A 726 43.64 -24.64 5.08
C TYR A 726 42.64 -23.89 4.21
N TYR A 727 41.77 -23.06 4.81
CA TYR A 727 40.81 -22.22 4.09
C TYR A 727 41.32 -20.77 4.03
N ASP A 728 41.34 -20.19 2.83
CA ASP A 728 41.72 -18.80 2.60
C ASP A 728 40.55 -17.85 2.85
N LEU A 729 39.32 -18.29 2.62
CA LEU A 729 38.10 -17.47 2.81
C LEU A 729 36.86 -18.37 2.99
N VAL A 730 35.90 -17.88 3.78
CA VAL A 730 34.61 -18.56 4.03
C VAL A 730 33.46 -17.67 3.57
N PHE A 731 32.61 -18.18 2.69
CA PHE A 731 31.30 -17.60 2.38
C PHE A 731 30.25 -18.29 3.24
N MET A 732 29.52 -17.53 4.05
CA MET A 732 28.63 -18.05 5.09
C MET A 732 27.24 -17.46 4.98
N ASP A 733 26.24 -18.26 4.64
CA ASP A 733 24.84 -17.83 4.74
C ASP A 733 24.45 -17.49 6.19
N LEU A 734 23.72 -16.40 6.40
CA LEU A 734 23.25 -16.00 7.73
C LEU A 734 22.15 -16.92 8.25
N GLN A 735 21.20 -17.30 7.38
CA GLN A 735 19.99 -18.01 7.78
C GLN A 735 20.01 -19.45 7.26
N MET A 736 20.35 -20.38 8.15
CA MET A 736 20.38 -21.81 7.82
C MET A 736 19.76 -22.64 8.96
N PRO A 737 19.15 -23.80 8.66
CA PRO A 737 18.69 -24.75 9.66
C PRO A 737 19.86 -25.33 10.47
N ILE A 738 19.56 -25.90 11.65
CA ILE A 738 20.49 -26.51 12.61
C ILE A 738 21.39 -25.50 13.31
N MET A 739 22.14 -24.69 12.55
CA MET A 739 23.00 -23.62 13.06
C MET A 739 23.12 -22.52 12.01
N GLY A 740 22.72 -21.30 12.39
CA GLY A 740 22.83 -20.12 11.54
C GLY A 740 24.27 -19.59 11.42
N GLY A 741 24.52 -18.75 10.42
CA GLY A 741 25.86 -18.25 10.10
C GLY A 741 26.50 -17.41 11.21
N ILE A 742 25.69 -16.65 11.95
CA ILE A 742 26.14 -15.84 13.10
C ILE A 742 26.71 -16.75 14.19
N GLU A 743 25.94 -17.77 14.59
CA GLU A 743 26.37 -18.74 15.60
C GLU A 743 27.60 -19.53 15.13
N ALA A 744 27.61 -19.96 13.87
CA ALA A 744 28.74 -20.65 13.27
C ALA A 744 30.02 -19.80 13.31
N SER A 745 29.91 -18.51 13.01
CA SER A 745 31.04 -17.57 13.02
C SER A 745 31.59 -17.35 14.42
N VAL A 746 30.72 -17.16 15.42
CA VAL A 746 31.14 -17.08 16.83
C VAL A 746 31.88 -18.35 17.25
N ARG A 747 31.38 -19.53 16.85
CA ARG A 747 32.04 -20.81 17.16
C ARG A 747 33.38 -20.96 16.46
N ILE A 748 33.48 -20.62 15.17
CA ILE A 748 34.75 -20.61 14.42
C ILE A 748 35.75 -19.68 15.11
N ARG A 749 35.35 -18.43 15.41
CA ARG A 749 36.21 -17.44 16.09
C ARG A 749 36.62 -17.87 17.50
N GLY A 750 35.83 -18.69 18.16
CA GLY A 750 36.10 -19.26 19.48
C GLY A 750 37.07 -20.45 19.51
N LEU A 751 37.43 -21.02 18.36
CA LEU A 751 38.39 -22.12 18.28
C LEU A 751 39.79 -21.68 18.74
N GLN A 752 40.49 -22.56 19.46
CA GLN A 752 41.87 -22.32 19.92
C GLN A 752 42.89 -22.56 18.80
N ARG A 753 42.72 -21.86 17.67
CA ARG A 753 43.58 -21.92 16.48
C ARG A 753 43.97 -20.52 16.03
N LYS A 754 45.14 -20.37 15.40
CA LYS A 754 45.62 -19.05 14.93
C LYS A 754 44.82 -18.52 13.75
N ASP A 755 44.51 -19.38 12.79
CA ASP A 755 43.77 -19.05 11.56
C ASP A 755 42.30 -18.72 11.84
N ALA A 756 41.70 -19.36 12.84
CA ALA A 756 40.32 -19.12 13.26
C ALA A 756 40.00 -17.63 13.55
N LYS A 757 40.98 -16.83 13.99
CA LYS A 757 40.81 -15.39 14.25
C LYS A 757 41.05 -14.51 13.03
N ALA A 758 41.75 -15.02 12.02
CA ALA A 758 42.25 -14.24 10.90
C ALA A 758 41.55 -14.57 9.57
N VAL A 759 41.00 -15.78 9.42
CA VAL A 759 40.32 -16.20 8.18
C VAL A 759 39.14 -15.25 7.89
N PRO A 760 39.07 -14.64 6.70
CA PRO A 760 37.93 -13.83 6.30
C PRO A 760 36.65 -14.68 6.26
N ILE A 761 35.61 -14.23 6.97
CA ILE A 761 34.26 -14.80 6.88
C ILE A 761 33.36 -13.73 6.27
N VAL A 762 32.80 -14.02 5.10
CA VAL A 762 31.93 -13.12 4.33
C VAL A 762 30.50 -13.63 4.46
N ALA A 763 29.63 -12.82 5.04
CA ALA A 763 28.22 -13.12 5.18
C ALA A 763 27.53 -13.13 3.82
N MET A 764 26.69 -14.12 3.53
CA MET A 764 25.76 -14.07 2.40
C MET A 764 24.37 -13.82 2.96
N THR A 765 23.68 -12.80 2.47
CA THR A 765 22.34 -12.44 2.95
C THR A 765 21.39 -12.12 1.81
N ALA A 766 20.12 -12.50 1.94
CA ALA A 766 19.08 -12.14 0.96
C ALA A 766 18.70 -10.65 1.02
N ASN A 767 19.07 -9.93 2.08
CA ASN A 767 18.92 -8.48 2.22
C ASN A 767 19.93 -7.95 3.23
N VAL A 768 20.68 -6.92 2.87
CA VAL A 768 21.64 -6.26 3.77
C VAL A 768 20.86 -5.32 4.70
N PHE A 769 20.28 -5.85 5.78
CA PHE A 769 19.70 -5.03 6.84
C PHE A 769 20.82 -4.50 7.74
N ALA A 770 20.73 -3.24 8.18
CA ALA A 770 21.73 -2.66 9.09
C ALA A 770 21.91 -3.49 10.38
N GLU A 771 20.81 -4.05 10.92
CA GLU A 771 20.86 -4.95 12.08
C GLU A 771 21.62 -6.25 11.79
N ASP A 772 21.47 -6.82 10.60
CA ASP A 772 22.20 -8.03 10.18
C ASP A 772 23.69 -7.72 9.98
N VAL A 773 24.03 -6.51 9.50
CA VAL A 773 25.42 -6.04 9.37
C VAL A 773 26.05 -5.81 10.74
N GLU A 774 25.33 -5.22 11.70
CA GLU A 774 25.84 -5.05 13.07
C GLU A 774 26.04 -6.38 13.78
N GLN A 775 25.06 -7.29 13.68
CA GLN A 775 25.14 -8.62 14.31
C GLN A 775 26.24 -9.49 13.69
N SER A 776 26.40 -9.46 12.36
CA SER A 776 27.48 -10.19 11.67
C SER A 776 28.87 -9.66 12.04
N LYS A 777 29.05 -8.33 12.09
CA LYS A 777 30.29 -7.72 12.58
C LYS A 777 30.57 -8.08 14.04
N ALA A 778 29.57 -8.03 14.92
CA ALA A 778 29.70 -8.44 16.32
C ALA A 778 30.06 -9.92 16.48
N ALA A 779 29.61 -10.78 15.56
CA ALA A 779 29.96 -12.19 15.50
C ALA A 779 31.36 -12.47 14.90
N GLY A 780 32.06 -11.43 14.44
CA GLY A 780 33.42 -11.52 13.90
C GLY A 780 33.50 -11.82 12.39
N MET A 781 32.43 -11.58 11.64
CA MET A 781 32.47 -11.58 10.17
C MET A 781 33.13 -10.32 9.62
N ASN A 782 33.70 -10.42 8.42
CA ASN A 782 34.58 -9.40 7.83
C ASN A 782 33.89 -8.56 6.76
N ASP A 783 32.99 -9.15 5.97
CA ASP A 783 32.24 -8.47 4.91
C ASP A 783 30.87 -9.15 4.70
N HIS A 784 30.05 -8.59 3.83
CA HIS A 784 28.74 -9.11 3.45
C HIS A 784 28.52 -9.05 1.93
N LEU A 785 27.76 -10.00 1.41
CA LEU A 785 27.33 -10.08 0.02
C LEU A 785 25.83 -10.33 -0.07
N PRO A 786 25.10 -9.57 -0.91
CA PRO A 786 23.71 -9.87 -1.21
C PRO A 786 23.59 -11.16 -2.04
N LYS A 787 22.48 -11.89 -1.85
CA LYS A 787 22.03 -12.99 -2.72
C LYS A 787 20.99 -12.47 -3.72
N PRO A 788 20.99 -12.91 -4.99
CA PRO A 788 21.90 -13.90 -5.58
C PRO A 788 23.31 -13.34 -5.76
N LEU A 789 24.32 -14.22 -5.66
CA LEU A 789 25.72 -13.83 -5.80
C LEU A 789 26.02 -13.37 -7.23
N ASP A 790 26.62 -12.20 -7.36
CA ASP A 790 27.07 -11.62 -8.63
C ASP A 790 28.60 -11.78 -8.82
N LEU A 791 29.03 -11.99 -10.07
CA LEU A 791 30.45 -12.20 -10.42
C LEU A 791 31.32 -10.98 -10.06
N GLY A 792 30.82 -9.76 -10.28
CA GLY A 792 31.56 -8.53 -9.97
C GLY A 792 31.76 -8.36 -8.47
N GLN A 793 30.73 -8.65 -7.67
CA GLN A 793 30.82 -8.58 -6.21
C GLN A 793 31.74 -9.66 -5.63
N ILE A 794 31.68 -10.89 -6.15
CA ILE A 794 32.61 -11.96 -5.80
C ILE A 794 34.05 -11.53 -6.14
N ALA A 795 34.29 -11.01 -7.35
CA ALA A 795 35.62 -10.57 -7.76
C ALA A 795 36.16 -9.48 -6.81
N ARG A 796 35.34 -8.51 -6.41
CA ARG A 796 35.70 -7.48 -5.41
C ARG A 796 36.16 -8.10 -4.09
N VAL A 797 35.37 -9.03 -3.55
CA VAL A 797 35.68 -9.67 -2.26
C VAL A 797 36.93 -10.54 -2.35
N LEU A 798 37.08 -11.30 -3.43
CA LEU A 798 38.27 -12.12 -3.64
C LEU A 798 39.53 -11.25 -3.76
N GLU A 799 39.47 -10.15 -4.53
CA GLU A 799 40.59 -9.21 -4.64
C GLU A 799 40.95 -8.58 -3.29
N GLN A 800 39.95 -8.17 -2.50
CA GLN A 800 40.14 -7.51 -1.22
C GLN A 800 40.79 -8.41 -0.16
N TYR A 801 40.41 -9.69 -0.10
CA TYR A 801 40.81 -10.57 1.00
C TYR A 801 41.88 -11.60 0.62
N ILE A 802 41.96 -12.01 -0.65
CA ILE A 802 42.86 -13.08 -1.09
C ILE A 802 43.58 -12.80 -2.43
N GLY A 803 43.44 -11.59 -2.98
CA GLY A 803 43.99 -11.16 -4.27
C GLY A 803 45.44 -10.72 -4.30
#